data_AF-A0A7K6SHQ3-F1
#
_entry.id   AF-A0A7K6SHQ3-F1
#
_cell.length_a   1.000
_cell.length_b   1.000
_cell.length_c   1.000
_cell.angle_alpha   90.00
_cell.angle_beta   90.00
_cell.angle_gamma   90.00
#
_symmetry.space_group_name_H-M   'P 1'
#
loop_
_entity.id
_entity.type
_entity.pdbx_description
1 polymer ?
#
loop_
_entity_poly.entity_id
_entity_poly.type
_entity_poly.pdbx_seq_one_letter_code
_entity_poly.pdbx_strand_id
1 'polypeptide(L)'
;MAGEEGVLAVLVRALQGLTVKDFQEFKTKLSAIPVERGWNIPKDSLAKAAHPCALVSSMSRIYSQDATVDIAIGLFQEMNQRDLAEKLLVEQVKGYKQEYRECVVQEFCCYEEVNACLGDNLSVSRRFTDLTITRKPRRKRGGEREGVDTSCGCADAGNGGATVTVTAQTLFKPDEDGQTPQVVVLVGAPGMGKTMTVRKVMVGWVEGTLYTQFDYIFCIGCKNIAFTREANVVDLISTCCPHRRAPAGKILADQKKILFIFDGFEALGFSLVQPKDELSSDPWEVKPLETTLMSLLKKTVLPESSLLITTRPTALQSLERCLEGEYYAEILGFSAAMRKEYFHRHLENANKADVAFRFTRGNEILYSLCIIPVMSWIVCTILEQELSKKKNLIECSKPITQMSVFYLSWLLKSRGGDNPRDLQRFLPKLCSLAADGIWKHKVLFEERDIKDHSLDQPDLLPLFLNEKISQKDHGNVYSFTHLHLQEFFAAMFYVLEDEEEMVGDLGALTKDINMLLETYSDSRKDLNLTVRFLFGLVSQKSIEHVDKITGCRISPRAREDLLRWLQKRYRGIAHPGRAAKVSHLDTLHFLFEMNDESCTQSALAGFTDMDLQDIQLTQYDQMALSFCARQWGGLGCVTLRGCSFQPQDPGEEPSMAESCALGAGEHPHRQEELPPHIHPLCQALQHPGSRLQVLRLRWCRLSRSCCAELAELLACHPSLAQLELGDSALGDTGVRLLCQGLQQPGCRLRVLR
;
A
#
# COMPACT_ATOMS: atom_id res chain seq x y z
N MET A 1 26.36 -24.96 20.83
CA MET A 1 27.13 -24.57 19.62
C MET A 1 28.41 -25.40 19.59
N ALA A 2 28.32 -26.65 19.13
CA ALA A 2 29.47 -27.55 19.02
C ALA A 2 29.85 -27.69 17.55
N GLY A 3 31.06 -27.25 17.19
CA GLY A 3 31.87 -27.86 16.14
C GLY A 3 31.54 -27.61 14.68
N GLU A 4 31.40 -26.35 14.23
CA GLU A 4 31.64 -26.04 12.80
C GLU A 4 33.04 -25.45 12.64
N GLU A 5 33.93 -26.22 11.99
CA GLU A 5 35.28 -25.77 11.65
C GLU A 5 35.23 -24.77 10.49
N GLY A 6 35.82 -23.59 10.66
CA GLY A 6 35.92 -22.60 9.59
C GLY A 6 36.73 -23.10 8.38
N VAL A 7 36.42 -22.58 7.19
CA VAL A 7 37.05 -23.00 5.91
C VAL A 7 38.58 -22.97 5.95
N LEU A 8 39.18 -22.02 6.67
CA LEU A 8 40.64 -21.97 6.87
C LEU A 8 41.18 -23.13 7.72
N ALA A 9 40.42 -23.65 8.70
CA ALA A 9 40.79 -24.83 9.46
C ALA A 9 40.71 -26.11 8.59
N VAL A 10 39.75 -26.16 7.67
CA VAL A 10 39.68 -27.22 6.64
C VAL A 10 40.91 -27.15 5.72
N LEU A 11 41.33 -25.95 5.31
CA LEU A 11 42.54 -25.75 4.50
C LEU A 11 43.80 -26.19 5.24
N VAL A 12 43.93 -25.84 6.52
CA VAL A 12 45.05 -26.30 7.35
C VAL A 12 45.13 -27.82 7.38
N ARG A 13 44.00 -28.51 7.59
CA ARG A 13 43.96 -29.98 7.60
C ARG A 13 44.24 -30.60 6.23
N ALA A 14 43.73 -29.98 5.15
CA ALA A 14 44.03 -30.42 3.79
C ALA A 14 45.53 -30.36 3.51
N LEU A 15 46.19 -29.27 3.93
CA LEU A 15 47.64 -29.11 3.81
C LEU A 15 48.43 -30.04 4.75
N GLN A 16 47.89 -30.39 5.93
CA GLN A 16 48.50 -31.38 6.83
C GLN A 16 48.42 -32.82 6.28
N GLY A 17 47.41 -33.11 5.46
CA GLY A 17 47.24 -34.42 4.81
C GLY A 17 48.13 -34.64 3.59
N LEU A 18 48.83 -33.60 3.12
CA LEU A 18 49.78 -33.70 2.00
C LEU A 18 51.06 -34.44 2.41
N THR A 19 51.68 -35.13 1.45
CA THR A 19 53.05 -35.62 1.65
C THR A 19 54.02 -34.44 1.75
N VAL A 20 55.20 -34.65 2.35
CA VAL A 20 56.24 -33.61 2.46
C VAL A 20 56.63 -33.06 1.07
N LYS A 21 56.63 -33.93 0.05
CA LYS A 21 56.92 -33.55 -1.34
C LYS A 21 55.81 -32.66 -1.90
N ASP A 22 54.56 -33.06 -1.75
CA ASP A 22 53.41 -32.29 -2.26
C ASP A 22 53.27 -30.95 -1.54
N PHE A 23 53.53 -30.89 -0.22
CA PHE A 23 53.51 -29.64 0.52
C PHE A 23 54.58 -28.65 0.04
N GLN A 24 55.77 -29.13 -0.33
CA GLN A 24 56.80 -28.28 -0.94
C GLN A 24 56.46 -27.87 -2.36
N GLU A 25 55.83 -28.75 -3.15
CA GLU A 25 55.31 -28.40 -4.46
C GLU A 25 54.24 -27.29 -4.37
N PHE A 26 53.29 -27.41 -3.43
CA PHE A 26 52.28 -26.38 -3.17
C PHE A 26 52.91 -25.02 -2.86
N LYS A 27 53.91 -24.97 -1.98
CA LYS A 27 54.65 -23.73 -1.64
C LYS A 27 55.39 -23.15 -2.85
N THR A 28 55.94 -24.02 -3.69
CA THR A 28 56.69 -23.62 -4.89
C THR A 28 55.77 -22.97 -5.91
N LYS A 29 54.61 -23.60 -6.19
CA LYS A 29 53.59 -23.06 -7.09
C LYS A 29 52.95 -21.78 -6.55
N LEU A 30 52.67 -21.73 -5.23
CA LEU A 30 52.19 -20.50 -4.57
C LEU A 30 53.16 -19.32 -4.74
N SER A 31 54.47 -19.58 -4.74
CA SER A 31 55.49 -18.53 -4.97
C SER A 31 55.57 -18.05 -6.42
N ALA A 32 54.98 -18.80 -7.36
CA ALA A 32 55.02 -18.55 -8.79
C ALA A 32 53.74 -17.90 -9.34
N ILE A 33 52.70 -17.71 -8.50
CA ILE A 33 51.46 -17.05 -8.91
C ILE A 33 51.77 -15.59 -9.26
N PRO A 34 51.53 -15.15 -10.51
CA PRO A 34 51.65 -13.75 -10.87
C PRO A 34 50.39 -13.01 -10.45
N VAL A 35 50.50 -12.02 -9.56
CA VAL A 35 49.36 -11.14 -9.23
C VAL A 35 49.70 -9.71 -9.62
N GLU A 36 48.85 -9.14 -10.49
CA GLU A 36 48.86 -7.72 -10.83
C GLU A 36 48.83 -6.89 -9.54
N ARG A 37 49.81 -5.98 -9.37
CA ARG A 37 50.00 -5.06 -8.22
C ARG A 37 50.81 -5.54 -6.99
N GLY A 38 51.69 -6.54 -7.10
CA GLY A 38 52.79 -6.71 -6.12
C GLY A 38 52.46 -7.40 -4.79
N TRP A 39 51.41 -8.23 -4.75
CA TRP A 39 50.94 -8.97 -3.56
C TRP A 39 51.50 -10.40 -3.47
N ASN A 40 52.79 -10.60 -3.71
CA ASN A 40 53.41 -11.94 -3.59
C ASN A 40 53.93 -12.17 -2.17
N ILE A 41 53.66 -13.35 -1.62
CA ILE A 41 54.25 -13.78 -0.35
C ILE A 41 55.77 -13.87 -0.54
N PRO A 42 56.59 -13.13 0.22
CA PRO A 42 58.05 -13.15 0.06
C PRO A 42 58.58 -14.58 0.18
N LYS A 43 59.48 -14.99 -0.73
CA LYS A 43 60.07 -16.33 -0.74
C LYS A 43 60.69 -16.72 0.61
N ASP A 44 61.28 -15.76 1.31
CA ASP A 44 61.84 -15.96 2.65
C ASP A 44 60.78 -16.24 3.73
N SER A 45 59.57 -15.69 3.58
CA SER A 45 58.44 -15.94 4.47
C SER A 45 57.83 -17.32 4.21
N LEU A 46 57.73 -17.72 2.93
CA LEU A 46 57.33 -19.07 2.54
C LEU A 46 58.34 -20.11 3.03
N ALA A 47 59.65 -19.84 2.91
CA ALA A 47 60.69 -20.74 3.40
C ALA A 47 60.58 -21.00 4.92
N LYS A 48 60.24 -19.97 5.71
CA LYS A 48 60.06 -20.05 7.17
C LYS A 48 58.74 -20.73 7.61
N ALA A 49 57.73 -20.80 6.74
CA ALA A 49 56.48 -21.49 7.02
C ALA A 49 56.66 -23.02 6.92
N ALA A 50 57.21 -23.64 7.96
CA ALA A 50 57.45 -25.08 8.05
C ALA A 50 56.16 -25.89 8.36
N HIS A 51 55.16 -25.25 8.95
CA HIS A 51 53.89 -25.87 9.33
C HIS A 51 52.71 -25.30 8.52
N PRO A 52 51.72 -26.13 8.11
CA PRO A 52 50.52 -25.68 7.41
C PRO A 52 49.80 -24.49 8.03
N CYS A 53 49.68 -24.42 9.37
CA CYS A 53 49.10 -23.25 10.05
C CYS A 53 49.85 -21.95 9.75
N ALA A 54 51.19 -21.98 9.80
CA ALA A 54 52.01 -20.81 9.53
C ALA A 54 51.87 -20.34 8.08
N LEU A 55 51.75 -21.30 7.14
CA LEU A 55 51.53 -21.00 5.73
C LEU A 55 50.17 -20.30 5.50
N VAL A 56 49.08 -20.85 6.06
CA VAL A 56 47.74 -20.27 5.94
C VAL A 56 47.67 -18.89 6.62
N SER A 57 48.33 -18.71 7.76
CA SER A 57 48.45 -17.39 8.40
C SER A 57 49.22 -16.38 7.55
N SER A 58 50.28 -16.81 6.84
CA SER A 58 50.99 -15.95 5.88
C SER A 58 50.12 -15.56 4.69
N MET A 59 49.35 -16.51 4.14
CA MET A 59 48.39 -16.24 3.06
C MET A 59 47.31 -15.25 3.50
N SER A 60 46.71 -15.46 4.68
CA SER A 60 45.61 -14.63 5.20
C SER A 60 46.03 -13.21 5.59
N ARG A 61 47.33 -12.92 5.71
CA ARG A 61 47.85 -11.56 5.94
C ARG A 61 47.95 -10.73 4.65
N ILE A 62 47.94 -11.38 3.50
CA ILE A 62 48.18 -10.77 2.20
C ILE A 62 46.90 -10.85 1.34
N TYR A 63 46.20 -11.98 1.39
CA TYR A 63 44.96 -12.21 0.67
C TYR A 63 43.76 -12.18 1.63
N SER A 64 42.59 -11.83 1.11
CA SER A 64 41.34 -12.08 1.84
C SER A 64 41.16 -13.58 2.10
N GLN A 65 40.30 -13.93 3.05
CA GLN A 65 39.99 -15.32 3.36
C GLN A 65 39.49 -16.08 2.12
N ASP A 66 38.59 -15.49 1.33
CA ASP A 66 38.09 -16.11 0.10
C ASP A 66 39.20 -16.27 -0.95
N ALA A 67 40.00 -15.23 -1.17
CA ALA A 67 41.10 -15.29 -2.13
C ALA A 67 42.15 -16.35 -1.73
N THR A 68 42.41 -16.49 -0.43
CA THR A 68 43.29 -17.54 0.12
C THR A 68 42.78 -18.95 -0.24
N VAL A 69 41.48 -19.17 -0.09
CA VAL A 69 40.84 -20.47 -0.37
C VAL A 69 40.76 -20.72 -1.88
N ASP A 70 40.37 -19.72 -2.68
CA ASP A 70 40.33 -19.79 -4.14
C ASP A 70 41.70 -20.17 -4.73
N ILE A 71 42.75 -19.50 -4.27
CA ILE A 71 44.14 -19.80 -4.66
C ILE A 71 44.50 -21.24 -4.29
N ALA A 72 44.17 -21.67 -3.06
CA ALA A 72 44.48 -23.01 -2.60
C ALA A 72 43.76 -24.08 -3.44
N ILE A 73 42.47 -23.87 -3.76
CA ILE A 73 41.69 -24.78 -4.62
C ILE A 73 42.33 -24.88 -6.01
N GLY A 74 42.70 -23.74 -6.63
CA GLY A 74 43.38 -23.74 -7.93
C GLY A 74 44.70 -24.51 -7.90
N LEU A 75 45.51 -24.29 -6.86
CA LEU A 75 46.77 -25.02 -6.67
C LEU A 75 46.56 -26.53 -6.47
N PHE A 76 45.57 -26.93 -5.66
CA PHE A 76 45.25 -28.36 -5.49
C PHE A 76 44.80 -28.99 -6.80
N GLN A 77 44.01 -28.28 -7.63
CA GLN A 77 43.61 -28.76 -8.96
C GLN A 77 44.83 -28.93 -9.89
N GLU A 78 45.74 -27.96 -9.91
CA GLU A 78 46.98 -28.06 -10.69
C GLU A 78 47.93 -29.17 -10.23
N MET A 79 47.90 -29.51 -8.93
CA MET A 79 48.65 -30.62 -8.35
C MET A 79 47.92 -31.97 -8.47
N ASN A 80 46.79 -31.99 -9.18
CA ASN A 80 45.92 -33.16 -9.35
C ASN A 80 45.35 -33.74 -8.02
N GLN A 81 45.30 -32.92 -6.97
CA GLN A 81 44.71 -33.23 -5.66
C GLN A 81 43.21 -32.89 -5.66
N ARG A 82 42.45 -33.57 -6.53
CA ARG A 82 41.04 -33.23 -6.78
C ARG A 82 40.12 -33.42 -5.57
N ASP A 83 40.38 -34.43 -4.74
CA ASP A 83 39.57 -34.70 -3.54
C ASP A 83 39.71 -33.60 -2.48
N LEU A 84 40.93 -33.06 -2.32
CA LEU A 84 41.19 -31.95 -1.40
C LEU A 84 40.60 -30.64 -1.92
N ALA A 85 40.70 -30.39 -3.23
CA ALA A 85 40.07 -29.25 -3.89
C ALA A 85 38.54 -29.28 -3.73
N GLU A 86 37.91 -30.42 -4.00
CA GLU A 86 36.46 -30.61 -3.86
C GLU A 86 36.00 -30.45 -2.40
N LYS A 87 36.74 -31.01 -1.44
CA LYS A 87 36.43 -30.86 -0.01
C LYS A 87 36.46 -29.40 0.44
N LEU A 88 37.45 -28.63 -0.03
CA LEU A 88 37.54 -27.19 0.26
C LEU A 88 36.43 -26.40 -0.40
N LEU A 89 36.09 -26.72 -1.65
CA LEU A 89 35.01 -26.09 -2.38
C LEU A 89 33.65 -26.32 -1.70
N VAL A 90 33.37 -27.53 -1.23
CA VAL A 90 32.15 -27.86 -0.48
C VAL A 90 32.04 -27.03 0.81
N GLU A 91 33.13 -26.94 1.58
CA GLU A 91 33.16 -26.15 2.81
C GLU A 91 33.07 -24.63 2.54
N GLN A 92 33.68 -24.15 1.46
CA GLN A 92 33.54 -22.77 1.00
C GLN A 92 32.09 -22.43 0.67
N VAL A 93 31.40 -23.29 -0.08
CA VAL A 93 29.98 -23.14 -0.44
C VAL A 93 29.09 -23.18 0.81
N LYS A 94 29.36 -24.11 1.74
CA LYS A 94 28.63 -24.20 3.01
C LYS A 94 28.77 -22.92 3.82
N GLY A 95 30.00 -22.43 3.98
CA GLY A 95 30.27 -21.17 4.67
C GLY A 95 29.59 -19.99 3.98
N TYR A 96 29.64 -19.91 2.65
CA TYR A 96 28.98 -18.83 1.90
C TYR A 96 27.45 -18.88 2.06
N LYS A 97 26.84 -20.08 2.04
CA LYS A 97 25.38 -20.23 2.21
C LYS A 97 24.90 -19.69 3.56
N GLN A 98 25.66 -19.92 4.63
CA GLN A 98 25.32 -19.43 5.96
C GLN A 98 25.39 -17.90 6.02
N GLU A 99 26.49 -17.32 5.58
CA GLU A 99 26.70 -15.87 5.59
C GLU A 99 25.73 -15.15 4.64
N TYR A 100 25.43 -15.75 3.49
CA TYR A 100 24.42 -15.22 2.59
C TYR A 100 23.03 -15.14 3.26
N ARG A 101 22.65 -16.18 4.02
CA ARG A 101 21.42 -16.15 4.81
C ARG A 101 21.44 -15.04 5.85
N GLU A 102 22.59 -14.75 6.47
CA GLU A 102 22.75 -13.63 7.41
C GLU A 102 22.58 -12.28 6.71
N CYS A 103 23.17 -12.09 5.52
CA CYS A 103 22.95 -10.89 4.70
C CYS A 103 21.47 -10.70 4.37
N VAL A 104 20.77 -11.77 3.98
CA VAL A 104 19.33 -11.72 3.67
C VAL A 104 18.51 -11.36 4.91
N VAL A 105 18.86 -11.86 6.10
CA VAL A 105 18.20 -11.46 7.35
C VAL A 105 18.39 -9.96 7.59
N GLN A 106 19.61 -9.45 7.43
CA GLN A 106 19.92 -8.04 7.64
C GLN A 106 19.16 -7.12 6.67
N GLU A 107 19.06 -7.50 5.40
CA GLU A 107 18.45 -6.66 4.36
C GLU A 107 16.90 -6.76 4.32
N PHE A 108 16.35 -7.96 4.50
CA PHE A 108 14.94 -8.23 4.23
C PHE A 108 14.08 -8.38 5.48
N CYS A 109 14.61 -8.80 6.64
CA CYS A 109 13.78 -9.00 7.84
C CYS A 109 13.23 -7.70 8.42
N CYS A 110 14.00 -6.61 8.31
CA CYS A 110 13.63 -5.29 8.80
C CYS A 110 13.52 -4.27 7.67
N TYR A 111 12.68 -3.27 7.84
CA TYR A 111 12.59 -2.12 6.94
C TYR A 111 12.24 -0.84 7.71
N GLU A 112 12.65 0.30 7.16
CA GLU A 112 12.29 1.62 7.64
C GLU A 112 11.04 2.12 6.89
N GLU A 113 10.08 2.71 7.61
CA GLU A 113 8.93 3.36 6.98
C GLU A 113 9.30 4.75 6.44
N VAL A 114 8.61 5.20 5.39
CA VAL A 114 8.82 6.52 4.74
C VAL A 114 8.68 7.71 5.71
N ASN A 115 8.06 7.49 6.88
CA ASN A 115 7.91 8.48 7.96
C ASN A 115 8.38 7.96 9.33
N ALA A 116 9.21 6.91 9.38
CA ALA A 116 9.71 6.36 10.65
C ALA A 116 10.58 7.39 11.39
N CYS A 117 10.51 7.39 12.73
CA CYS A 117 11.51 8.08 13.55
C CYS A 117 12.87 7.35 13.38
N LEU A 118 13.98 8.10 13.45
CA LEU A 118 15.34 7.53 13.39
C LEU A 118 15.49 6.37 14.39
N GLY A 119 15.58 5.14 13.88
CA GLY A 119 15.81 3.92 14.69
C GLY A 119 14.66 2.90 14.75
N ASP A 120 13.48 3.19 14.21
CA ASP A 120 12.36 2.23 14.20
C ASP A 120 12.48 1.22 13.03
N ASN A 121 13.08 0.07 13.30
CA ASN A 121 13.15 -1.05 12.36
C ASN A 121 11.97 -2.02 12.55
N LEU A 122 11.08 -2.10 11.56
CA LEU A 122 9.90 -2.97 11.62
C LEU A 122 10.16 -4.34 11.04
N SER A 123 9.73 -5.39 11.76
CA SER A 123 9.86 -6.77 11.30
C SER A 123 8.79 -7.15 10.29
N VAL A 124 9.22 -7.67 9.13
CA VAL A 124 8.32 -8.16 8.08
C VAL A 124 7.40 -9.26 8.57
N SER A 125 7.89 -10.22 9.38
CA SER A 125 7.07 -11.33 9.86
C SER A 125 5.94 -10.89 10.80
N ARG A 126 6.12 -9.76 11.51
CA ARG A 126 5.09 -9.17 12.38
C ARG A 126 4.07 -8.33 11.62
N ARG A 127 4.50 -7.60 10.58
CA ARG A 127 3.68 -6.59 9.89
C ARG A 127 3.07 -7.05 8.57
N PHE A 128 3.62 -8.08 7.95
CA PHE A 128 3.12 -8.59 6.67
C PHE A 128 1.70 -9.12 6.81
N THR A 129 0.82 -8.82 5.86
CA THR A 129 -0.51 -9.40 5.74
C THR A 129 -0.67 -9.96 4.34
N ASP A 130 -1.25 -11.15 4.23
CA ASP A 130 -1.41 -11.80 2.94
C ASP A 130 -2.26 -10.94 1.99
N LEU A 131 -1.99 -11.11 0.69
CA LEU A 131 -2.65 -10.38 -0.38
C LEU A 131 -3.52 -11.33 -1.20
N THR A 132 -4.61 -10.81 -1.73
CA THR A 132 -5.40 -11.51 -2.74
C THR A 132 -4.65 -11.42 -4.05
N ILE A 133 -4.19 -12.56 -4.55
CA ILE A 133 -3.47 -12.67 -5.82
C ILE A 133 -4.28 -13.60 -6.72
N THR A 134 -4.57 -13.16 -7.95
CA THR A 134 -5.27 -13.98 -8.94
C THR A 134 -4.34 -14.40 -10.05
N ARG A 135 -4.41 -15.68 -10.40
CA ARG A 135 -3.65 -16.29 -11.50
C ARG A 135 -4.52 -16.35 -12.75
N LYS A 136 -3.97 -15.91 -13.88
CA LYS A 136 -4.60 -16.11 -15.20
C LYS A 136 -4.22 -17.50 -15.75
N PRO A 137 -5.17 -18.23 -16.38
CA PRO A 137 -4.88 -19.54 -16.96
C PRO A 137 -3.89 -19.42 -18.14
N ARG A 138 -3.05 -20.45 -18.30
CA ARG A 138 -2.00 -20.50 -19.32
C ARG A 138 -2.59 -20.54 -20.72
N ARG A 139 -2.08 -19.70 -21.64
CA ARG A 139 -2.47 -19.74 -23.05
C ARG A 139 -1.82 -20.93 -23.76
N LYS A 140 -2.61 -21.92 -24.20
CA LYS A 140 -2.17 -22.94 -25.15
C LYS A 140 -2.13 -22.33 -26.56
N ARG A 141 -1.00 -22.47 -27.26
CA ARG A 141 -0.81 -21.96 -28.63
C ARG A 141 -1.66 -22.80 -29.58
N GLY A 142 -2.77 -22.27 -30.10
CA GLY A 142 -3.53 -22.89 -31.20
C GLY A 142 -5.06 -22.94 -31.13
N GLY A 143 -5.73 -22.36 -30.12
CA GLY A 143 -7.20 -22.32 -30.09
C GLY A 143 -7.77 -21.06 -30.76
N GLU A 144 -8.64 -21.22 -31.76
CA GLU A 144 -9.39 -20.13 -32.41
C GLU A 144 -10.24 -19.35 -31.40
N ARG A 145 -10.41 -18.05 -31.68
CA ARG A 145 -11.09 -17.07 -30.84
C ARG A 145 -12.60 -17.17 -31.01
N GLU A 146 -13.31 -17.71 -30.03
CA GLU A 146 -14.73 -17.40 -29.86
C GLU A 146 -14.92 -16.41 -28.70
N GLY A 147 -15.68 -15.35 -28.98
CA GLY A 147 -15.77 -14.16 -28.15
C GLY A 147 -16.74 -14.29 -26.99
N VAL A 148 -16.42 -13.61 -25.88
CA VAL A 148 -17.37 -13.30 -24.81
C VAL A 148 -17.03 -11.92 -24.24
N ASP A 149 -18.02 -11.02 -24.31
CA ASP A 149 -18.15 -9.77 -23.55
C ASP A 149 -18.37 -10.08 -22.06
N THR A 150 -17.73 -9.37 -21.12
CA THR A 150 -18.43 -8.90 -19.90
C THR A 150 -17.67 -7.80 -19.13
N SER A 151 -18.47 -6.84 -18.66
CA SER A 151 -18.24 -5.74 -17.75
C SER A 151 -17.95 -6.17 -16.29
N CYS A 152 -17.49 -5.21 -15.48
CA CYS A 152 -17.24 -5.41 -14.05
C CYS A 152 -18.51 -5.15 -13.21
N GLY A 153 -18.95 -6.17 -12.45
CA GLY A 153 -19.38 -5.99 -11.06
C GLY A 153 -20.85 -5.77 -10.73
N CYS A 154 -21.73 -6.72 -11.06
CA CYS A 154 -22.92 -7.06 -10.25
C CYS A 154 -23.09 -8.58 -10.30
N ALA A 155 -23.60 -9.17 -9.22
CA ALA A 155 -23.78 -10.61 -9.08
C ALA A 155 -24.48 -11.23 -10.29
N ASP A 156 -23.77 -12.07 -11.03
CA ASP A 156 -24.35 -13.18 -11.79
C ASP A 156 -23.28 -14.24 -12.04
N ALA A 157 -23.56 -15.44 -11.55
CA ALA A 157 -22.78 -16.64 -11.81
C ALA A 157 -23.03 -17.08 -13.26
N GLY A 158 -22.03 -16.96 -14.13
CA GLY A 158 -22.17 -17.49 -15.49
C GLY A 158 -21.05 -17.12 -16.46
N ASN A 159 -20.01 -17.95 -16.47
CA ASN A 159 -19.22 -18.29 -17.66
C ASN A 159 -18.15 -17.29 -18.17
N GLY A 160 -17.12 -17.05 -17.35
CA GLY A 160 -15.79 -16.61 -17.78
C GLY A 160 -14.73 -17.57 -17.18
N GLY A 161 -13.70 -17.95 -17.94
CA GLY A 161 -12.71 -18.95 -17.51
C GLY A 161 -12.16 -18.68 -16.10
N ALA A 162 -12.23 -19.67 -15.22
CA ALA A 162 -12.03 -19.50 -13.78
C ALA A 162 -10.63 -18.96 -13.46
N THR A 163 -10.56 -17.73 -12.93
CA THR A 163 -9.35 -17.18 -12.31
C THR A 163 -9.11 -17.87 -10.98
N VAL A 164 -7.91 -18.44 -10.79
CA VAL A 164 -7.57 -19.17 -9.56
C VAL A 164 -6.93 -18.21 -8.57
N THR A 165 -7.46 -18.13 -7.35
CA THR A 165 -6.82 -17.38 -6.27
C THR A 165 -5.58 -18.14 -5.78
N VAL A 166 -4.46 -17.45 -5.71
CA VAL A 166 -3.17 -17.97 -5.24
C VAL A 166 -2.64 -17.08 -4.11
N THR A 167 -1.69 -17.58 -3.33
CA THR A 167 -0.97 -16.79 -2.32
C THR A 167 0.49 -16.64 -2.72
N ALA A 168 1.22 -15.76 -2.02
CA ALA A 168 2.67 -15.60 -2.20
C ALA A 168 3.45 -16.91 -1.99
N GLN A 169 2.87 -17.87 -1.27
CA GLN A 169 3.46 -19.19 -0.98
C GLN A 169 3.22 -20.20 -2.10
N THR A 170 2.16 -20.01 -2.89
CA THR A 170 1.71 -20.97 -3.89
C THR A 170 2.04 -20.55 -5.33
N LEU A 171 2.81 -19.49 -5.52
CA LEU A 171 3.12 -18.95 -6.85
C LEU A 171 3.81 -19.98 -7.75
N PHE A 172 4.68 -20.82 -7.19
CA PHE A 172 5.37 -21.90 -7.90
C PHE A 172 4.74 -23.28 -7.68
N LYS A 173 3.50 -23.37 -7.17
CA LYS A 173 2.81 -24.67 -7.13
C LYS A 173 2.38 -25.08 -8.55
N PRO A 174 2.41 -26.39 -8.86
CA PRO A 174 1.95 -26.89 -10.16
C PRO A 174 0.52 -26.45 -10.44
N ASP A 175 0.20 -26.22 -11.72
CA ASP A 175 -1.17 -25.98 -12.16
C ASP A 175 -2.02 -27.27 -12.17
N GLU A 176 -3.28 -27.15 -12.60
CA GLU A 176 -4.19 -28.31 -12.74
C GLU A 176 -3.66 -29.35 -13.74
N ASP A 177 -2.81 -28.94 -14.69
CA ASP A 177 -2.13 -29.80 -15.66
C ASP A 177 -0.84 -30.44 -15.07
N GLY A 178 -0.52 -30.18 -13.79
CA GLY A 178 0.63 -30.75 -13.08
C GLY A 178 1.99 -30.10 -13.43
N GLN A 179 2.02 -29.00 -14.19
CA GLN A 179 3.25 -28.33 -14.57
C GLN A 179 3.63 -27.21 -13.60
N THR A 180 4.87 -27.27 -13.09
CA THR A 180 5.44 -26.24 -12.23
C THR A 180 5.91 -25.02 -13.05
N PRO A 181 5.50 -23.80 -12.69
CA PRO A 181 6.04 -22.57 -13.29
C PRO A 181 7.56 -22.49 -13.11
N GLN A 182 8.30 -22.23 -14.20
CA GLN A 182 9.70 -21.81 -14.09
C GLN A 182 9.85 -20.29 -14.06
N VAL A 183 8.90 -19.56 -14.66
CA VAL A 183 8.86 -18.10 -14.65
C VAL A 183 7.50 -17.64 -14.16
N VAL A 184 7.50 -16.86 -13.09
CA VAL A 184 6.31 -16.21 -12.53
C VAL A 184 6.47 -14.70 -12.62
N VAL A 185 5.47 -14.03 -13.17
CA VAL A 185 5.43 -12.57 -13.27
C VAL A 185 4.33 -12.06 -12.33
N LEU A 186 4.74 -11.37 -11.27
CA LEU A 186 3.86 -10.78 -10.27
C LEU A 186 3.59 -9.31 -10.61
N VAL A 187 2.36 -9.02 -11.00
CA VAL A 187 1.92 -7.72 -11.52
C VAL A 187 1.06 -7.00 -10.49
N GLY A 188 1.26 -5.69 -10.33
CA GLY A 188 0.39 -4.88 -9.48
C GLY A 188 0.64 -3.38 -9.61
N ALA A 189 -0.38 -2.59 -9.31
CA ALA A 189 -0.32 -1.13 -9.28
C ALA A 189 0.71 -0.60 -8.24
N PRO A 190 1.10 0.69 -8.30
CA PRO A 190 1.85 1.33 -7.22
C PRO A 190 1.15 1.15 -5.86
N GLY A 191 1.91 0.88 -4.81
CA GLY A 191 1.34 0.70 -3.45
C GLY A 191 0.65 -0.64 -3.18
N MET A 192 0.56 -1.55 -4.15
CA MET A 192 -0.09 -2.87 -3.98
C MET A 192 0.74 -3.92 -3.21
N GLY A 193 1.95 -3.58 -2.76
CA GLY A 193 2.74 -4.49 -1.92
C GLY A 193 3.62 -5.51 -2.67
N LYS A 194 4.00 -5.24 -3.93
CA LYS A 194 4.93 -6.08 -4.71
C LYS A 194 6.27 -6.34 -3.97
N THR A 195 7.03 -5.29 -3.66
CA THR A 195 8.29 -5.36 -2.90
C THR A 195 8.10 -5.98 -1.51
N MET A 196 6.97 -5.70 -0.85
CA MET A 196 6.66 -6.30 0.45
C MET A 196 6.42 -7.82 0.34
N THR A 197 5.83 -8.27 -0.77
CA THR A 197 5.69 -9.70 -1.10
C THR A 197 7.06 -10.34 -1.31
N VAL A 198 7.97 -9.68 -2.05
CA VAL A 198 9.35 -10.15 -2.23
C VAL A 198 10.07 -10.27 -0.89
N ARG A 199 9.98 -9.25 -0.02
CA ARG A 199 10.51 -9.31 1.35
C ARG A 199 9.96 -10.51 2.11
N LYS A 200 8.64 -10.78 2.05
CA LYS A 200 8.04 -11.96 2.70
C LYS A 200 8.59 -13.27 2.14
N VAL A 201 8.80 -13.36 0.82
CA VAL A 201 9.41 -14.54 0.18
C VAL A 201 10.83 -14.77 0.69
N MET A 202 11.66 -13.73 0.72
CA MET A 202 13.06 -13.81 1.18
C MET A 202 13.15 -14.22 2.66
N VAL A 203 12.36 -13.59 3.53
CA VAL A 203 12.31 -13.92 4.96
C VAL A 203 11.82 -15.36 5.17
N GLY A 204 10.73 -15.75 4.51
CA GLY A 204 10.18 -17.10 4.63
C GLY A 204 11.14 -18.18 4.13
N TRP A 205 11.96 -17.89 3.12
CA TRP A 205 13.00 -18.80 2.65
C TRP A 205 14.12 -19.01 3.66
N VAL A 206 14.62 -17.94 4.30
CA VAL A 206 15.66 -18.07 5.33
C VAL A 206 15.14 -18.82 6.56
N GLU A 207 13.89 -18.56 6.95
CA GLU A 207 13.20 -19.27 8.04
C GLU A 207 12.88 -20.73 7.69
N GLY A 208 13.01 -21.14 6.42
CA GLY A 208 12.66 -22.47 5.94
C GLY A 208 11.17 -22.74 5.86
N THR A 209 10.33 -21.69 5.86
CA THR A 209 8.87 -21.79 5.78
C THR A 209 8.36 -21.72 4.33
N LEU A 210 9.08 -21.04 3.44
CA LEU A 210 8.73 -20.88 2.03
C LEU A 210 9.85 -21.35 1.12
N TYR A 211 9.48 -21.88 -0.05
CA TYR A 211 10.41 -22.14 -1.14
C TYR A 211 11.61 -23.02 -0.78
N THR A 212 11.42 -23.99 0.12
CA THR A 212 12.46 -24.92 0.59
C THR A 212 13.06 -25.79 -0.51
N GLN A 213 12.42 -25.84 -1.69
CA GLN A 213 12.99 -26.52 -2.86
C GLN A 213 14.24 -25.84 -3.42
N PHE A 214 14.47 -24.55 -3.14
CA PHE A 214 15.61 -23.78 -3.63
C PHE A 214 16.70 -23.65 -2.56
N ASP A 215 17.95 -23.92 -2.96
CA ASP A 215 19.12 -23.72 -2.12
C ASP A 215 19.59 -22.28 -2.07
N TYR A 216 19.27 -21.50 -3.11
CA TYR A 216 19.59 -20.08 -3.24
C TYR A 216 18.43 -19.31 -3.87
N ILE A 217 18.08 -18.18 -3.26
CA ILE A 217 17.16 -17.20 -3.85
C ILE A 217 17.91 -15.86 -3.94
N PHE A 218 18.25 -15.43 -5.14
CA PHE A 218 18.96 -14.17 -5.37
C PHE A 218 17.98 -13.05 -5.71
N CYS A 219 17.82 -12.09 -4.80
CA CYS A 219 16.93 -10.95 -5.00
C CYS A 219 17.71 -9.73 -5.52
N ILE A 220 17.40 -9.33 -6.74
CA ILE A 220 18.03 -8.22 -7.46
C ILE A 220 17.02 -7.08 -7.54
N GLY A 221 17.29 -6.00 -6.79
CA GLY A 221 16.52 -4.77 -6.88
C GLY A 221 16.84 -4.04 -8.18
N CYS A 222 15.89 -4.03 -9.13
CA CYS A 222 16.10 -3.49 -10.47
C CYS A 222 16.48 -1.99 -10.47
N LYS A 223 15.98 -1.22 -9.51
CA LYS A 223 16.39 0.18 -9.29
C LYS A 223 17.88 0.34 -8.99
N ASN A 224 18.48 -0.61 -8.27
CA ASN A 224 19.87 -0.53 -7.83
C ASN A 224 20.85 -0.80 -8.97
N ILE A 225 20.43 -1.63 -9.94
CA ILE A 225 21.25 -2.04 -11.08
C ILE A 225 20.96 -1.24 -12.36
N ALA A 226 19.95 -0.35 -12.37
CA ALA A 226 19.52 0.38 -13.56
C ALA A 226 20.64 1.19 -14.24
N PHE A 227 21.66 1.63 -13.49
CA PHE A 227 22.78 2.42 -14.01
C PHE A 227 24.03 1.57 -14.34
N THR A 228 23.99 0.26 -14.14
CA THR A 228 25.10 -0.64 -14.48
C THR A 228 25.20 -0.83 -15.98
N ARG A 229 26.38 -0.56 -16.56
CA ARG A 229 26.60 -0.64 -18.01
C ARG A 229 26.74 -2.07 -18.51
N GLU A 230 27.66 -2.82 -17.92
CA GLU A 230 27.98 -4.20 -18.28
C GLU A 230 28.05 -5.04 -17.00
N ALA A 231 27.57 -6.27 -17.09
CA ALA A 231 27.57 -7.24 -16.00
C ALA A 231 27.43 -8.65 -16.57
N ASN A 232 28.04 -9.65 -15.92
CA ASN A 232 27.70 -11.05 -16.13
C ASN A 232 26.75 -11.55 -15.02
N VAL A 233 26.33 -12.83 -15.07
CA VAL A 233 25.40 -13.39 -14.08
C VAL A 233 26.05 -13.50 -12.69
N VAL A 234 27.37 -13.72 -12.63
CA VAL A 234 28.13 -13.80 -11.38
C VAL A 234 28.21 -12.45 -10.69
N ASP A 235 28.32 -11.35 -11.44
CA ASP A 235 28.29 -9.98 -10.92
C ASP A 235 26.93 -9.69 -10.28
N LEU A 236 25.83 -10.12 -10.94
CA LEU A 236 24.47 -10.00 -10.40
C LEU A 236 24.31 -10.78 -9.08
N ILE A 237 24.81 -12.02 -9.00
CA ILE A 237 24.82 -12.81 -7.75
C ILE A 237 25.62 -12.10 -6.66
N SER A 238 26.79 -11.56 -7.02
CA SER A 238 27.69 -10.89 -6.09
C SER A 238 27.07 -9.62 -5.50
N THR A 239 26.17 -8.94 -6.23
CA THR A 239 25.44 -7.78 -5.70
C THR A 239 24.55 -8.11 -4.50
N CYS A 240 24.10 -9.36 -4.38
CA CYS A 240 23.23 -9.81 -3.29
C CYS A 240 23.99 -10.04 -1.97
N CYS A 241 25.33 -10.11 -2.02
CA CYS A 241 26.18 -10.38 -0.86
C CYS A 241 27.55 -9.72 -1.04
N PRO A 242 27.65 -8.38 -0.91
CA PRO A 242 28.86 -7.64 -1.29
C PRO A 242 30.06 -7.94 -0.38
N HIS A 243 29.84 -8.49 0.81
CA HIS A 243 30.89 -8.74 1.80
C HIS A 243 31.71 -10.01 1.52
N ARG A 244 31.23 -10.88 0.62
CA ARG A 244 31.88 -12.17 0.34
C ARG A 244 31.79 -12.58 -1.11
N ARG A 245 32.87 -13.13 -1.67
CA ARG A 245 32.87 -13.60 -3.05
C ARG A 245 32.07 -14.91 -3.17
N ALA A 246 31.09 -14.94 -4.07
CA ALA A 246 30.30 -16.13 -4.31
C ALA A 246 31.14 -17.22 -5.02
N PRO A 247 31.13 -18.48 -4.54
CA PRO A 247 31.71 -19.63 -5.26
C PRO A 247 30.77 -20.03 -6.42
N ALA A 248 30.59 -19.12 -7.38
CA ALA A 248 29.55 -19.19 -8.40
C ALA A 248 29.61 -20.47 -9.23
N GLY A 249 30.80 -21.01 -9.52
CA GLY A 249 30.94 -22.26 -10.28
C GLY A 249 30.22 -23.45 -9.67
N LYS A 250 30.24 -23.60 -8.34
CA LYS A 250 29.55 -24.70 -7.65
C LYS A 250 28.08 -24.39 -7.40
N ILE A 251 27.75 -23.13 -7.12
CA ILE A 251 26.35 -22.69 -6.95
C ILE A 251 25.56 -22.93 -8.24
N LEU A 252 26.11 -22.50 -9.38
CA LEU A 252 25.47 -22.60 -10.70
C LEU A 252 25.45 -24.04 -11.26
N ALA A 253 26.10 -25.00 -10.60
CA ALA A 253 26.11 -26.39 -11.04
C ALA A 253 24.75 -27.09 -10.89
N ASP A 254 23.96 -26.75 -9.86
CA ASP A 254 22.59 -27.24 -9.68
C ASP A 254 21.58 -26.12 -9.93
N GLN A 255 21.32 -25.86 -11.21
CA GLN A 255 20.49 -24.75 -11.66
C GLN A 255 19.04 -24.84 -11.15
N LYS A 256 18.51 -26.06 -10.96
CA LYS A 256 17.12 -26.30 -10.48
C LYS A 256 16.89 -25.80 -9.07
N LYS A 257 17.97 -25.64 -8.30
CA LYS A 257 17.95 -25.17 -6.92
C LYS A 257 18.10 -23.66 -6.79
N ILE A 258 18.04 -22.93 -7.90
CA ILE A 258 18.24 -21.48 -7.93
C ILE A 258 16.95 -20.78 -8.36
N LEU A 259 16.56 -19.76 -7.59
CA LEU A 259 15.53 -18.79 -7.95
C LEU A 259 16.16 -17.39 -8.03
N PHE A 260 15.95 -16.69 -9.14
CA PHE A 260 16.24 -15.25 -9.22
C PHE A 260 14.95 -14.46 -9.04
N ILE A 261 14.98 -13.43 -8.19
CA ILE A 261 13.90 -12.47 -8.03
C ILE A 261 14.35 -11.13 -8.61
N PHE A 262 13.61 -10.60 -9.57
CA PHE A 262 13.80 -9.25 -10.09
C PHE A 262 12.70 -8.34 -9.53
N ASP A 263 13.02 -7.49 -8.56
CA ASP A 263 12.05 -6.61 -7.92
C ASP A 263 12.02 -5.22 -8.57
N GLY A 264 10.85 -4.84 -9.11
CA GLY A 264 10.59 -3.56 -9.73
C GLY A 264 11.17 -3.43 -11.14
N PHE A 265 10.92 -4.43 -12.00
CA PHE A 265 11.48 -4.53 -13.34
C PHE A 265 11.25 -3.28 -14.20
N GLU A 266 10.17 -2.53 -13.96
CA GLU A 266 9.87 -1.29 -14.66
C GLU A 266 10.98 -0.22 -14.56
N ALA A 267 11.81 -0.27 -13.50
CA ALA A 267 12.86 0.71 -13.27
C ALA A 267 14.03 0.62 -14.26
N LEU A 268 14.12 -0.48 -15.02
CA LEU A 268 15.22 -0.71 -15.96
C LEU A 268 15.03 0.03 -17.29
N GLY A 269 13.79 0.36 -17.67
CA GLY A 269 13.50 1.14 -18.88
C GLY A 269 13.92 0.53 -20.22
N PHE A 270 14.27 -0.77 -20.26
CA PHE A 270 14.76 -1.41 -21.49
C PHE A 270 13.69 -1.61 -22.56
N SER A 271 14.05 -1.36 -23.81
CA SER A 271 13.28 -1.81 -24.97
C SER A 271 13.72 -3.23 -25.32
N LEU A 272 13.00 -4.23 -24.83
CA LEU A 272 13.39 -5.65 -24.84
C LEU A 272 13.38 -6.34 -26.24
N VAL A 273 13.69 -5.60 -27.31
CA VAL A 273 13.79 -6.06 -28.69
C VAL A 273 15.25 -6.31 -29.04
N GLN A 274 15.81 -7.43 -28.55
CA GLN A 274 17.15 -7.89 -28.98
C GLN A 274 17.05 -9.19 -29.81
N PRO A 275 17.83 -9.31 -30.92
CA PRO A 275 17.96 -10.54 -31.70
C PRO A 275 18.44 -11.70 -30.81
N LYS A 276 17.98 -12.94 -31.09
CA LYS A 276 18.41 -14.14 -30.32
C LYS A 276 19.93 -14.40 -30.47
N ASP A 277 20.56 -13.88 -31.51
CA ASP A 277 21.96 -14.16 -31.88
C ASP A 277 23.00 -13.39 -31.02
N GLU A 278 22.59 -12.38 -30.25
CA GLU A 278 23.48 -11.59 -29.38
C GLU A 278 23.50 -12.10 -27.93
N LEU A 279 22.64 -13.06 -27.58
CA LEU A 279 22.49 -13.58 -26.22
C LEU A 279 23.70 -14.40 -25.79
N SER A 280 23.97 -14.45 -24.49
CA SER A 280 25.02 -15.31 -23.93
C SER A 280 24.42 -16.64 -23.44
N SER A 281 25.21 -17.70 -23.57
CA SER A 281 25.00 -18.99 -22.90
C SER A 281 25.93 -19.19 -21.71
N ASP A 282 26.94 -18.32 -21.54
CA ASP A 282 27.99 -18.43 -20.54
C ASP A 282 27.72 -17.47 -19.36
N PRO A 283 27.49 -17.97 -18.14
CA PRO A 283 27.27 -17.13 -16.96
C PRO A 283 28.42 -16.16 -16.62
N TRP A 284 29.63 -16.41 -17.11
CA TRP A 284 30.82 -15.60 -16.84
C TRP A 284 31.11 -14.54 -17.91
N GLU A 285 30.43 -14.60 -19.06
CA GLU A 285 30.64 -13.67 -20.16
C GLU A 285 30.09 -12.28 -19.79
N VAL A 286 30.96 -11.27 -19.77
CA VAL A 286 30.58 -9.88 -19.51
C VAL A 286 29.94 -9.31 -20.76
N LYS A 287 28.67 -8.90 -20.64
CA LYS A 287 27.88 -8.26 -21.70
C LYS A 287 27.16 -7.02 -21.16
N PRO A 288 26.58 -6.18 -22.02
CA PRO A 288 25.66 -5.14 -21.59
C PRO A 288 24.58 -5.70 -20.66
N LEU A 289 24.23 -4.97 -19.60
CA LEU A 289 23.30 -5.44 -18.57
C LEU A 289 21.99 -5.96 -19.17
N GLU A 290 21.46 -5.24 -20.15
CA GLU A 290 20.25 -5.61 -20.89
C GLU A 290 20.39 -7.01 -21.52
N THR A 291 21.49 -7.28 -22.22
CA THR A 291 21.75 -8.56 -22.88
C THR A 291 21.91 -9.70 -21.87
N THR A 292 22.56 -9.45 -20.73
CA THR A 292 22.71 -10.43 -19.65
C THR A 292 21.36 -10.79 -19.02
N LEU A 293 20.53 -9.79 -18.72
CA LEU A 293 19.18 -10.00 -18.20
C LEU A 293 18.30 -10.70 -19.24
N MET A 294 18.37 -10.30 -20.51
CA MET A 294 17.64 -10.96 -21.59
C MET A 294 18.05 -12.43 -21.76
N SER A 295 19.33 -12.75 -21.56
CA SER A 295 19.83 -14.13 -21.60
C SER A 295 19.22 -14.98 -20.47
N LEU A 296 19.06 -14.41 -19.27
CA LEU A 296 18.38 -15.06 -18.14
C LEU A 296 16.88 -15.23 -18.40
N LEU A 297 16.21 -14.16 -18.87
CA LEU A 297 14.77 -14.15 -19.15
C LEU A 297 14.40 -15.16 -20.25
N LYS A 298 15.18 -15.21 -21.34
CA LYS A 298 15.00 -16.18 -22.44
C LYS A 298 15.59 -17.57 -22.15
N LYS A 299 16.13 -17.79 -20.95
CA LYS A 299 16.69 -19.08 -20.53
C LYS A 299 17.84 -19.58 -21.41
N THR A 300 18.56 -18.69 -22.09
CA THR A 300 19.78 -19.07 -22.84
C THR A 300 20.94 -19.35 -21.89
N VAL A 301 20.98 -18.63 -20.78
CA VAL A 301 21.87 -18.88 -19.64
C VAL A 301 21.04 -19.39 -18.46
N LEU A 302 21.54 -20.44 -17.79
CA LEU A 302 20.86 -21.12 -16.67
C LEU A 302 19.40 -21.58 -16.97
N PRO A 303 19.18 -22.43 -18.00
CA PRO A 303 17.85 -22.80 -18.45
C PRO A 303 16.95 -23.46 -17.39
N GLU A 304 17.52 -24.21 -16.44
CA GLU A 304 16.73 -24.93 -15.43
C GLU A 304 16.48 -24.11 -14.15
N SER A 305 16.96 -22.86 -14.09
CA SER A 305 16.69 -21.94 -12.97
C SER A 305 15.23 -21.48 -12.95
N SER A 306 14.75 -20.98 -11.81
CA SER A 306 13.43 -20.34 -11.68
C SER A 306 13.55 -18.81 -11.62
N LEU A 307 12.53 -18.08 -12.08
CA LEU A 307 12.46 -16.61 -12.05
C LEU A 307 11.15 -16.14 -11.43
N LEU A 308 11.23 -15.15 -10.53
CA LEU A 308 10.10 -14.35 -10.07
C LEU A 308 10.35 -12.89 -10.43
N ILE A 309 9.49 -12.31 -11.24
CA ILE A 309 9.65 -10.93 -11.72
C ILE A 309 8.50 -10.11 -11.16
N THR A 310 8.78 -9.04 -10.42
CA THR A 310 7.74 -8.07 -10.04
C THR A 310 7.77 -6.89 -10.98
N THR A 311 6.60 -6.47 -11.46
CA THR A 311 6.50 -5.36 -12.41
C THR A 311 5.17 -4.62 -12.30
N ARG A 312 5.11 -3.43 -12.88
CA ARG A 312 3.85 -2.71 -13.09
C ARG A 312 3.13 -3.22 -14.34
N PRO A 313 1.79 -3.09 -14.40
CA PRO A 313 1.03 -3.39 -15.59
C PRO A 313 1.57 -2.71 -16.86
N THR A 314 2.09 -1.48 -16.74
CA THR A 314 2.63 -0.69 -17.85
C THR A 314 3.85 -1.33 -18.52
N ALA A 315 4.76 -1.89 -17.73
CA ALA A 315 5.97 -2.53 -18.22
C ALA A 315 5.76 -4.02 -18.58
N LEU A 316 4.53 -4.53 -18.44
CA LEU A 316 4.22 -5.94 -18.70
C LEU A 316 4.38 -6.29 -20.19
N GLN A 317 3.92 -5.45 -21.11
CA GLN A 317 3.91 -5.76 -22.55
C GLN A 317 5.30 -6.05 -23.10
N SER A 318 6.29 -5.25 -22.71
CA SER A 318 7.68 -5.47 -23.10
C SER A 318 8.15 -6.84 -22.63
N LEU A 319 7.74 -7.26 -21.44
CA LEU A 319 8.08 -8.56 -20.85
C LEU A 319 7.35 -9.73 -21.55
N GLU A 320 6.05 -9.58 -21.87
CA GLU A 320 5.24 -10.61 -22.56
C GLU A 320 5.79 -10.97 -23.95
N ARG A 321 6.42 -10.00 -24.63
CA ARG A 321 7.06 -10.26 -25.93
C ARG A 321 8.32 -11.11 -25.81
N CYS A 322 8.88 -11.22 -24.61
CA CYS A 322 10.24 -11.72 -24.39
C CYS A 322 10.29 -13.10 -23.76
N LEU A 323 9.29 -13.46 -22.98
CA LEU A 323 9.25 -14.69 -22.22
C LEU A 323 8.36 -15.72 -22.95
N GLU A 324 8.76 -17.00 -22.91
CA GLU A 324 8.02 -18.11 -23.51
C GLU A 324 7.50 -19.02 -22.38
N GLY A 325 6.18 -19.26 -22.28
CA GLY A 325 5.59 -20.22 -21.31
C GLY A 325 5.21 -19.67 -19.93
N GLU A 326 4.79 -18.41 -19.84
CA GLU A 326 4.66 -17.64 -18.60
C GLU A 326 3.44 -17.94 -17.72
N TYR A 327 3.59 -17.60 -16.43
CA TYR A 327 2.52 -17.56 -15.44
C TYR A 327 2.40 -16.17 -14.82
N TYR A 328 1.31 -15.47 -15.16
CA TYR A 328 1.00 -14.15 -14.62
C TYR A 328 0.11 -14.24 -13.38
N ALA A 329 0.54 -13.55 -12.34
CA ALA A 329 -0.18 -13.39 -11.09
C ALA A 329 -0.43 -11.90 -10.84
N GLU A 330 -1.68 -11.48 -10.72
CA GLU A 330 -2.08 -10.10 -10.49
C GLU A 330 -2.47 -9.89 -9.02
N ILE A 331 -1.88 -8.89 -8.38
CA ILE A 331 -2.22 -8.50 -7.01
C ILE A 331 -3.47 -7.61 -7.04
N LEU A 332 -4.53 -8.05 -6.35
CA LEU A 332 -5.78 -7.29 -6.22
C LEU A 332 -5.85 -6.47 -4.91
N GLY A 333 -4.93 -6.70 -3.98
CA GLY A 333 -4.88 -6.01 -2.68
C GLY A 333 -5.49 -6.85 -1.54
N PHE A 334 -6.05 -6.18 -0.53
CA PHE A 334 -6.61 -6.83 0.65
C PHE A 334 -8.09 -7.19 0.49
N SER A 335 -8.44 -8.41 0.92
CA SER A 335 -9.83 -8.80 1.15
C SER A 335 -10.39 -8.11 2.41
N ALA A 336 -11.70 -8.28 2.69
CA ALA A 336 -12.30 -7.79 3.93
C ALA A 336 -11.62 -8.35 5.20
N ALA A 337 -11.31 -9.65 5.21
CA ALA A 337 -10.64 -10.31 6.33
C ALA A 337 -9.19 -9.81 6.49
N MET A 338 -8.44 -9.71 5.38
CA MET A 338 -7.05 -9.23 5.37
C MET A 338 -6.94 -7.78 5.84
N ARG A 339 -7.91 -6.92 5.52
CA ARG A 339 -7.94 -5.54 6.05
C ARG A 339 -7.99 -5.53 7.58
N LYS A 340 -8.83 -6.37 8.19
CA LYS A 340 -8.91 -6.47 9.66
C LYS A 340 -7.59 -6.95 10.25
N GLU A 341 -7.04 -8.03 9.68
CA GLU A 341 -5.76 -8.60 10.08
C GLU A 341 -4.62 -7.58 10.01
N TYR A 342 -4.56 -6.78 8.93
CA TYR A 342 -3.56 -5.73 8.76
C TYR A 342 -3.62 -4.69 9.89
N PHE A 343 -4.82 -4.22 10.27
CA PHE A 343 -4.99 -3.25 11.35
C PHE A 343 -4.49 -3.81 12.69
N HIS A 344 -4.77 -5.09 12.99
CA HIS A 344 -4.27 -5.74 14.21
C HIS A 344 -2.76 -5.90 14.22
N ARG A 345 -2.16 -6.29 13.09
CA ARG A 345 -0.70 -6.41 12.96
C ARG A 345 0.00 -5.05 13.05
N HIS A 346 -0.60 -4.01 12.49
CA HIS A 346 0.01 -2.67 12.48
C HIS A 346 -0.07 -1.99 13.85
N LEU A 347 -1.20 -2.05 14.54
CA LEU A 347 -1.38 -1.28 15.79
C LEU A 347 -0.88 -2.02 17.03
N GLU A 348 -0.58 -3.33 16.92
CA GLU A 348 -0.06 -4.25 17.96
C GLU A 348 -0.89 -4.35 19.27
N ASN A 349 -1.86 -3.46 19.46
CA ASN A 349 -2.81 -3.41 20.55
C ASN A 349 -4.19 -3.75 20.00
N ALA A 350 -4.73 -4.90 20.40
CA ALA A 350 -5.99 -5.43 19.89
C ALA A 350 -7.15 -4.43 20.04
N ASN A 351 -7.27 -3.75 21.20
CA ASN A 351 -8.33 -2.77 21.43
C ASN A 351 -8.19 -1.57 20.49
N LYS A 352 -6.98 -1.00 20.37
CA LYS A 352 -6.74 0.11 19.43
C LYS A 352 -7.02 -0.31 17.98
N ALA A 353 -6.65 -1.53 17.62
CA ALA A 353 -6.88 -2.08 16.28
C ALA A 353 -8.36 -2.27 15.97
N ASP A 354 -9.13 -2.89 16.86
CA ASP A 354 -10.58 -3.07 16.67
C ASP A 354 -11.30 -1.73 16.60
N VAL A 355 -10.86 -0.78 17.41
CA VAL A 355 -11.35 0.59 17.41
C VAL A 355 -11.06 1.29 16.08
N ALA A 356 -9.81 1.27 15.62
CA ALA A 356 -9.40 1.88 14.35
C ALA A 356 -10.06 1.21 13.14
N PHE A 357 -10.13 -0.12 13.14
CA PHE A 357 -10.75 -0.88 12.05
C PHE A 357 -12.24 -0.59 11.93
N ARG A 358 -12.98 -0.58 13.05
CA ARG A 358 -14.40 -0.22 13.04
C ARG A 358 -14.63 1.22 12.59
N PHE A 359 -13.80 2.14 13.06
CA PHE A 359 -13.81 3.52 12.58
C PHE A 359 -13.66 3.61 11.06
N THR A 360 -12.68 2.90 10.50
CA THR A 360 -12.46 2.87 9.04
C THR A 360 -13.61 2.20 8.31
N ARG A 361 -14.14 1.08 8.81
CA ARG A 361 -15.29 0.35 8.23
C ARG A 361 -16.56 1.23 8.21
N GLY A 362 -16.73 2.09 9.20
CA GLY A 362 -17.84 3.04 9.30
C GLY A 362 -17.78 4.20 8.28
N ASN A 363 -16.72 4.29 7.49
CA ASN A 363 -16.58 5.18 6.34
C ASN A 363 -16.37 4.35 5.07
N GLU A 364 -17.43 4.12 4.30
CA GLU A 364 -17.41 3.22 3.13
C GLU A 364 -16.34 3.59 2.09
N ILE A 365 -16.14 4.90 1.86
CA ILE A 365 -15.16 5.43 0.91
C ILE A 365 -13.73 5.16 1.39
N LEU A 366 -13.46 5.39 2.69
CA LEU A 366 -12.15 5.10 3.26
C LEU A 366 -11.89 3.60 3.29
N TYR A 367 -12.89 2.81 3.67
CA TYR A 367 -12.82 1.36 3.72
C TYR A 367 -12.56 0.74 2.33
N SER A 368 -13.18 1.26 1.27
CA SER A 368 -12.95 0.82 -0.11
C SER A 368 -11.51 1.12 -0.56
N LEU A 369 -10.98 2.31 -0.25
CA LEU A 369 -9.58 2.66 -0.52
C LEU A 369 -8.58 1.74 0.20
N CYS A 370 -8.92 1.24 1.40
CA CYS A 370 -8.07 0.30 2.16
C CYS A 370 -7.88 -1.08 1.50
N ILE A 371 -8.51 -1.38 0.37
CA ILE A 371 -8.11 -2.52 -0.48
C ILE A 371 -6.66 -2.35 -0.94
N ILE A 372 -6.21 -1.11 -1.15
CA ILE A 372 -4.83 -0.79 -1.48
C ILE A 372 -3.99 -0.83 -0.19
N PRO A 373 -2.95 -1.69 -0.09
CA PRO A 373 -2.14 -1.83 1.12
C PRO A 373 -1.53 -0.53 1.64
N VAL A 374 -1.05 0.34 0.75
CA VAL A 374 -0.51 1.64 1.17
C VAL A 374 -1.58 2.57 1.77
N MET A 375 -2.84 2.49 1.31
CA MET A 375 -3.92 3.24 1.94
C MET A 375 -4.25 2.70 3.33
N SER A 376 -4.27 1.37 3.51
CA SER A 376 -4.39 0.76 4.84
C SER A 376 -3.26 1.21 5.78
N TRP A 377 -2.03 1.30 5.28
CA TRP A 377 -0.89 1.84 6.02
C TRP A 377 -1.13 3.31 6.42
N ILE A 378 -1.43 4.20 5.47
CA ILE A 378 -1.69 5.64 5.73
C ILE A 378 -2.76 5.81 6.82
N VAL A 379 -3.86 5.09 6.69
CA VAL A 379 -4.99 5.16 7.64
C VAL A 379 -4.55 4.69 9.02
N CYS A 380 -3.87 3.54 9.12
CA CYS A 380 -3.38 3.02 10.40
C CYS A 380 -2.41 3.99 11.08
N THR A 381 -1.40 4.50 10.35
CA THR A 381 -0.42 5.43 10.90
C THR A 381 -1.07 6.71 11.42
N ILE A 382 -2.04 7.25 10.67
CA ILE A 382 -2.76 8.46 11.09
C ILE A 382 -3.61 8.19 12.34
N LEU A 383 -4.37 7.10 12.36
CA LEU A 383 -5.21 6.76 13.49
C LEU A 383 -4.38 6.41 14.74
N GLU A 384 -3.22 5.77 14.58
CA GLU A 384 -2.30 5.47 15.68
C GLU A 384 -1.79 6.74 16.36
N GLN A 385 -1.37 7.74 15.56
CA GLN A 385 -0.90 9.03 16.05
C GLN A 385 -1.99 9.77 16.82
N GLU A 386 -3.25 9.68 16.37
CA GLU A 386 -4.36 10.38 17.03
C GLU A 386 -4.85 9.63 18.28
N LEU A 387 -4.96 8.31 18.25
CA LEU A 387 -5.30 7.48 19.41
C LEU A 387 -4.28 7.61 20.54
N SER A 388 -3.00 7.80 20.20
CA SER A 388 -1.93 7.97 21.19
C SER A 388 -2.00 9.31 21.92
N LYS A 389 -2.68 10.33 21.36
CA LYS A 389 -2.86 11.66 21.97
C LYS A 389 -4.02 11.73 22.98
N LYS A 390 -4.63 10.60 23.37
CA LYS A 390 -5.78 10.50 24.31
C LYS A 390 -7.03 11.29 23.90
N LYS A 391 -7.25 11.49 22.59
CA LYS A 391 -8.49 12.11 22.09
C LYS A 391 -9.53 11.05 21.73
N ASN A 392 -10.81 11.38 21.88
CA ASN A 392 -11.91 10.54 21.40
C ASN A 392 -11.82 10.40 19.87
N LEU A 393 -12.13 9.22 19.30
CA LEU A 393 -12.06 8.98 17.85
C LEU A 393 -12.88 9.96 17.01
N ILE A 394 -13.97 10.46 17.59
CA ILE A 394 -14.84 11.44 16.97
C ILE A 394 -14.09 12.76 16.71
N GLU A 395 -13.08 13.05 17.54
CA GLU A 395 -12.16 14.20 17.38
C GLU A 395 -10.89 13.83 16.59
N CYS A 396 -10.66 12.54 16.34
CA CYS A 396 -9.52 12.01 15.60
C CYS A 396 -9.78 11.88 14.08
N SER A 397 -11.01 12.03 13.62
CA SER A 397 -11.29 11.90 12.19
C SER A 397 -10.61 12.98 11.39
N LYS A 398 -9.70 12.53 10.54
CA LYS A 398 -9.30 13.32 9.39
C LYS A 398 -10.31 13.06 8.26
N PRO A 399 -10.70 14.11 7.52
CA PRO A 399 -11.55 13.94 6.37
C PRO A 399 -10.90 13.06 5.30
N ILE A 400 -11.73 12.48 4.42
CA ILE A 400 -11.27 11.57 3.36
C ILE A 400 -10.29 12.31 2.44
N THR A 401 -10.54 13.60 2.16
CA THR A 401 -9.65 14.43 1.36
C THR A 401 -8.24 14.49 1.93
N GLN A 402 -8.10 14.58 3.25
CA GLN A 402 -6.80 14.64 3.89
C GLN A 402 -6.04 13.31 3.73
N MET A 403 -6.74 12.18 3.81
CA MET A 403 -6.16 10.85 3.54
C MET A 403 -5.66 10.73 2.09
N SER A 404 -6.44 11.21 1.12
CA SER A 404 -6.05 11.26 -0.30
C SER A 404 -4.84 12.16 -0.56
N VAL A 405 -4.76 13.32 0.13
CA VAL A 405 -3.59 14.20 0.06
C VAL A 405 -2.33 13.53 0.64
N PHE A 406 -2.45 12.76 1.73
CA PHE A 406 -1.32 11.97 2.24
C PHE A 406 -0.89 10.86 1.28
N TYR A 407 -1.84 10.22 0.58
CA TYR A 407 -1.52 9.27 -0.48
C TYR A 407 -0.77 9.91 -1.65
N LEU A 408 -1.19 11.10 -2.08
CA LEU A 408 -0.47 11.89 -3.07
C LEU A 408 0.96 12.20 -2.59
N SER A 409 1.12 12.64 -1.34
CA SER A 409 2.45 12.84 -0.73
C SER A 409 3.33 11.59 -0.81
N TRP A 410 2.75 10.43 -0.48
CA TRP A 410 3.48 9.16 -0.51
C TRP A 410 3.90 8.77 -1.93
N LEU A 411 3.01 8.87 -2.92
CA LEU A 411 3.32 8.57 -4.32
C LEU A 411 4.54 9.38 -4.78
N LEU A 412 4.58 10.66 -4.42
CA LEU A 412 5.64 11.57 -4.83
C LEU A 412 6.96 11.33 -4.09
N LYS A 413 6.92 11.01 -2.78
CA LYS A 413 8.12 10.61 -2.04
C LYS A 413 8.73 9.31 -2.58
N SER A 414 7.91 8.38 -3.05
CA SER A 414 8.36 7.08 -3.57
C SER A 414 9.17 7.15 -4.89
N ARG A 415 9.13 8.31 -5.56
CA ARG A 415 9.81 8.60 -6.83
C ARG A 415 11.31 8.86 -6.67
N GLY A 416 11.76 9.33 -5.49
CA GLY A 416 13.17 9.65 -5.24
C GLY A 416 13.63 10.92 -5.96
N GLY A 417 13.31 12.09 -5.41
CA GLY A 417 14.01 13.36 -5.67
C GLY A 417 14.04 13.87 -7.12
N ASP A 418 12.88 14.06 -7.75
CA ASP A 418 12.77 14.74 -9.06
C ASP A 418 12.37 16.22 -8.95
N ASN A 419 12.60 16.97 -10.04
CA ASN A 419 12.37 18.41 -10.15
C ASN A 419 10.87 18.76 -9.96
N PRO A 420 10.48 19.55 -8.94
CA PRO A 420 9.08 19.91 -8.67
C PRO A 420 8.33 20.49 -9.88
N ARG A 421 9.07 21.11 -10.81
CA ARG A 421 8.55 21.75 -12.03
C ARG A 421 7.89 20.78 -13.00
N ASP A 422 8.38 19.54 -13.10
CA ASP A 422 7.80 18.56 -14.04
C ASP A 422 6.43 18.10 -13.54
N LEU A 423 6.33 17.91 -12.21
CA LEU A 423 5.07 17.57 -11.55
C LEU A 423 4.06 18.72 -11.62
N GLN A 424 4.53 19.96 -11.42
CA GLN A 424 3.71 21.16 -11.51
C GLN A 424 2.99 21.27 -12.87
N ARG A 425 3.64 20.84 -13.95
CA ARG A 425 3.07 20.81 -15.31
C ARG A 425 2.25 19.57 -15.63
N PHE A 426 2.60 18.42 -15.03
CA PHE A 426 1.93 17.14 -15.28
C PHE A 426 0.60 17.02 -14.54
N LEU A 427 0.57 17.43 -13.27
CA LEU A 427 -0.58 17.22 -12.40
C LEU A 427 -1.87 17.89 -12.91
N PRO A 428 -1.86 19.15 -13.42
CA PRO A 428 -3.05 19.76 -13.99
C PRO A 428 -3.64 18.97 -15.17
N LYS A 429 -2.78 18.41 -16.03
CA LYS A 429 -3.19 17.58 -17.18
C LYS A 429 -3.82 16.27 -16.73
N LEU A 430 -3.24 15.62 -15.71
CA LEU A 430 -3.80 14.41 -15.12
C LEU A 430 -5.16 14.68 -14.48
N CYS A 431 -5.29 15.82 -13.78
CA CYS A 431 -6.54 16.25 -13.17
C CYS A 431 -7.61 16.53 -14.24
N SER A 432 -7.22 17.12 -15.38
CA SER A 432 -8.11 17.32 -16.52
C SER A 432 -8.65 15.99 -17.06
N LEU A 433 -7.77 15.00 -17.28
CA LEU A 433 -8.20 13.66 -17.73
C LEU A 433 -9.19 13.04 -16.75
N ALA A 434 -8.92 13.17 -15.44
CA ALA A 434 -9.79 12.65 -14.39
C ALA A 434 -11.17 13.31 -14.44
N ALA A 435 -11.22 14.64 -14.55
CA ALA A 435 -12.46 15.41 -14.67
C ALA A 435 -13.26 14.99 -15.90
N ASP A 436 -12.61 14.90 -17.06
CA ASP A 436 -13.19 14.41 -18.31
C ASP A 436 -13.82 13.02 -18.14
N GLY A 437 -13.12 12.13 -17.46
CA GLY A 437 -13.60 10.79 -17.13
C GLY A 437 -14.87 10.82 -16.27
N ILE A 438 -14.93 11.67 -15.24
CA ILE A 438 -16.12 11.80 -14.39
C ILE A 438 -17.32 12.35 -15.17
N TRP A 439 -17.11 13.33 -16.05
CA TRP A 439 -18.19 13.88 -16.88
C TRP A 439 -18.72 12.88 -17.89
N LYS A 440 -17.83 12.10 -18.52
CA LYS A 440 -18.14 11.09 -19.53
C LYS A 440 -18.49 9.71 -18.95
N HIS A 441 -18.57 9.56 -17.62
CA HIS A 441 -18.72 8.27 -16.92
C HIS A 441 -17.70 7.20 -17.37
N LYS A 442 -16.47 7.66 -17.63
CA LYS A 442 -15.37 6.87 -18.19
C LYS A 442 -14.33 6.61 -17.11
N VAL A 443 -14.11 5.33 -16.80
CA VAL A 443 -13.12 4.82 -15.83
C VAL A 443 -11.91 4.21 -16.53
N LEU A 444 -12.08 3.85 -17.80
CA LEU A 444 -11.07 3.28 -18.68
C LEU A 444 -10.75 4.29 -19.78
N PHE A 445 -9.50 4.73 -19.86
CA PHE A 445 -8.99 5.72 -20.82
C PHE A 445 -8.18 5.00 -21.89
N GLU A 446 -8.44 5.26 -23.16
CA GLU A 446 -7.65 4.71 -24.24
C GLU A 446 -6.39 5.56 -24.45
N GLU A 447 -5.40 5.03 -25.17
CA GLU A 447 -4.17 5.73 -25.50
C GLU A 447 -4.41 7.08 -26.21
N ARG A 448 -5.48 7.21 -26.99
CA ARG A 448 -5.90 8.50 -27.58
C ARG A 448 -6.24 9.53 -26.50
N ASP A 449 -6.94 9.15 -25.43
CA ASP A 449 -7.31 10.09 -24.36
C ASP A 449 -6.07 10.60 -23.61
N ILE A 450 -5.04 9.76 -23.48
CA ILE A 450 -3.75 10.13 -22.88
C ILE A 450 -3.03 11.16 -23.77
N LYS A 451 -3.00 10.93 -25.09
CA LYS A 451 -2.40 11.85 -26.06
C LYS A 451 -3.17 13.17 -26.16
N ASP A 452 -4.50 13.11 -26.16
CA ASP A 452 -5.38 14.28 -26.21
C ASP A 452 -5.14 15.21 -25.00
N HIS A 453 -4.77 14.65 -23.85
CA HIS A 453 -4.41 15.40 -22.64
C HIS A 453 -2.91 15.70 -22.52
N SER A 454 -2.10 15.39 -23.54
CA SER A 454 -0.65 15.58 -23.57
C SER A 454 0.06 14.96 -22.35
N LEU A 455 -0.35 13.75 -21.97
CA LEU A 455 0.17 12.97 -20.85
C LEU A 455 1.28 12.00 -21.29
N ASP A 456 2.16 12.42 -22.19
CA ASP A 456 3.20 11.60 -22.81
C ASP A 456 4.48 11.49 -21.96
N GLN A 457 4.37 11.62 -20.64
CA GLN A 457 5.51 11.57 -19.71
C GLN A 457 5.65 10.15 -19.13
N PRO A 458 6.55 9.31 -19.67
CA PRO A 458 6.61 7.88 -19.34
C PRO A 458 7.02 7.61 -17.89
N ASP A 459 7.73 8.53 -17.25
CA ASP A 459 8.17 8.36 -15.85
C ASP A 459 7.06 8.70 -14.83
N LEU A 460 6.10 9.54 -15.23
CA LEU A 460 5.08 10.08 -14.35
C LEU A 460 3.73 9.38 -14.50
N LEU A 461 3.33 9.04 -15.73
CA LEU A 461 2.04 8.38 -16.00
C LEU A 461 1.83 7.09 -15.18
N PRO A 462 2.82 6.16 -15.09
CA PRO A 462 2.68 4.90 -14.34
C PRO A 462 2.59 5.05 -12.82
N LEU A 463 2.79 6.26 -12.27
CA LEU A 463 2.61 6.51 -10.84
C LEU A 463 1.12 6.69 -10.48
N PHE A 464 0.32 7.20 -11.41
CA PHE A 464 -1.08 7.57 -11.17
C PHE A 464 -2.06 6.64 -11.89
N LEU A 465 -1.70 6.15 -13.07
CA LEU A 465 -2.54 5.30 -13.91
C LEU A 465 -1.97 3.89 -14.04
N ASN A 466 -2.87 2.91 -13.97
CA ASN A 466 -2.65 1.52 -14.29
C ASN A 466 -2.99 1.28 -15.76
N GLU A 467 -2.01 0.85 -16.51
CA GLU A 467 -2.18 0.42 -17.89
C GLU A 467 -2.63 -1.04 -17.95
N LYS A 468 -3.81 -1.28 -18.49
CA LYS A 468 -4.33 -2.59 -18.86
C LYS A 468 -4.25 -2.72 -20.38
N ILE A 469 -3.53 -3.72 -20.83
CA ILE A 469 -3.34 -3.95 -22.26
C ILE A 469 -4.60 -4.64 -22.80
N SER A 470 -5.23 -4.06 -23.82
CA SER A 470 -6.34 -4.69 -24.53
C SER A 470 -5.79 -5.70 -25.55
N GLN A 471 -6.42 -6.88 -25.63
CA GLN A 471 -5.97 -7.97 -26.52
C GLN A 471 -6.51 -7.85 -27.96
N LYS A 472 -7.38 -6.87 -28.21
CA LYS A 472 -7.88 -6.49 -29.53
C LYS A 472 -7.11 -5.24 -29.96
N ASP A 473 -6.93 -4.99 -31.26
CA ASP A 473 -6.12 -3.94 -31.92
C ASP A 473 -6.44 -2.46 -31.54
N HIS A 474 -7.00 -2.21 -30.36
CA HIS A 474 -7.45 -0.91 -29.85
C HIS A 474 -6.51 -0.39 -28.75
N GLY A 475 -5.21 -0.29 -29.03
CA GLY A 475 -4.23 0.39 -28.17
C GLY A 475 -4.18 -0.05 -26.71
N ASN A 476 -3.43 0.70 -25.90
CA ASN A 476 -3.38 0.49 -24.46
C ASN A 476 -4.55 1.21 -23.76
N VAL A 477 -5.06 0.62 -22.68
CA VAL A 477 -6.13 1.20 -21.85
C VAL A 477 -5.55 1.53 -20.48
N TYR A 478 -5.94 2.65 -19.91
CA TYR A 478 -5.44 3.20 -18.65
C TYR A 478 -6.59 3.36 -17.67
N SER A 479 -6.32 3.25 -16.38
CA SER A 479 -7.30 3.46 -15.31
C SER A 479 -6.63 3.99 -14.06
N PHE A 480 -7.31 4.81 -13.27
CA PHE A 480 -6.82 5.12 -11.94
C PHE A 480 -6.80 3.87 -11.07
N THR A 481 -5.94 3.84 -10.05
CA THR A 481 -5.87 2.68 -9.14
C THR A 481 -7.19 2.40 -8.42
N HIS A 482 -7.97 3.44 -8.15
CA HIS A 482 -9.30 3.35 -7.58
C HIS A 482 -10.18 4.49 -8.11
N LEU A 483 -11.49 4.27 -8.23
CA LEU A 483 -12.44 5.28 -8.71
C LEU A 483 -12.42 6.55 -7.85
N HIS A 484 -12.40 6.41 -6.52
CA HIS A 484 -12.30 7.56 -5.61
C HIS A 484 -11.01 8.39 -5.76
N LEU A 485 -9.93 7.80 -6.28
CA LEU A 485 -8.73 8.57 -6.62
C LEU A 485 -8.94 9.37 -7.90
N GLN A 486 -9.67 8.84 -8.89
CA GLN A 486 -10.10 9.59 -10.06
C GLN A 486 -11.01 10.78 -9.65
N GLU A 487 -11.98 10.56 -8.78
CA GLU A 487 -12.85 11.63 -8.25
C GLU A 487 -12.05 12.71 -7.49
N PHE A 488 -11.04 12.29 -6.73
CA PHE A 488 -10.11 13.21 -6.05
C PHE A 488 -9.32 14.08 -7.04
N PHE A 489 -8.70 13.48 -8.07
CA PHE A 489 -7.97 14.26 -9.08
C PHE A 489 -8.91 15.13 -9.93
N ALA A 490 -10.14 14.67 -10.19
CA ALA A 490 -11.17 15.48 -10.84
C ALA A 490 -11.56 16.71 -10.00
N ALA A 491 -11.62 16.57 -8.66
CA ALA A 491 -11.83 17.71 -7.79
C ALA A 491 -10.63 18.67 -7.82
N MET A 492 -9.40 18.15 -7.82
CA MET A 492 -8.20 18.99 -7.95
C MET A 492 -8.23 19.84 -9.22
N PHE A 493 -8.70 19.32 -10.36
CA PHE A 493 -8.81 20.07 -11.63
C PHE A 493 -9.50 21.42 -11.46
N TYR A 494 -10.61 21.49 -10.72
CA TYR A 494 -11.41 22.71 -10.55
C TYR A 494 -10.82 23.73 -9.58
N VAL A 495 -9.93 23.30 -8.68
CA VAL A 495 -9.38 24.19 -7.63
C VAL A 495 -7.96 24.62 -7.90
N LEU A 496 -7.21 23.93 -8.75
CA LEU A 496 -5.86 24.34 -9.13
C LEU A 496 -5.90 25.68 -9.88
N GLU A 497 -4.85 26.49 -9.81
CA GLU A 497 -4.68 27.67 -10.66
C GLU A 497 -4.27 27.25 -12.08
N ASP A 498 -4.61 28.07 -13.08
CA ASP A 498 -4.11 27.87 -14.45
C ASP A 498 -2.68 28.43 -14.53
N GLU A 499 -1.77 27.72 -15.20
CA GLU A 499 -0.49 28.34 -15.57
C GLU A 499 -0.77 29.37 -16.68
N GLU A 500 -0.22 30.58 -16.56
CA GLU A 500 -0.46 31.72 -17.46
C GLU A 500 -0.11 31.47 -18.95
N GLU A 501 0.44 30.29 -19.29
CA GLU A 501 0.81 29.89 -20.64
C GLU A 501 0.13 28.57 -21.05
N MET A 502 -1.16 28.60 -21.42
CA MET A 502 -1.77 27.73 -22.45
C MET A 502 -3.23 28.17 -22.70
N VAL A 503 -3.41 29.37 -23.25
CA VAL A 503 -4.66 29.67 -23.97
C VAL A 503 -4.48 29.16 -25.39
N GLY A 504 -4.99 27.95 -25.64
CA GLY A 504 -5.13 27.40 -26.98
C GLY A 504 -5.09 25.88 -27.00
N ASP A 505 -6.24 25.22 -26.85
CA ASP A 505 -6.73 24.35 -27.94
C ASP A 505 -8.21 23.97 -27.78
N LEU A 506 -8.86 23.76 -28.92
CA LEU A 506 -10.29 23.43 -29.07
C LEU A 506 -10.65 22.11 -28.36
N GLY A 507 -11.60 22.16 -27.42
CA GLY A 507 -12.33 20.97 -26.93
C GLY A 507 -12.15 20.60 -25.44
N ALA A 508 -11.32 21.33 -24.70
CA ALA A 508 -11.09 21.07 -23.26
C ALA A 508 -12.33 21.39 -22.40
N LEU A 509 -12.61 20.53 -21.41
CA LEU A 509 -13.62 20.75 -20.39
C LEU A 509 -13.44 22.11 -19.73
N THR A 510 -14.48 22.94 -19.73
CA THR A 510 -14.41 24.26 -19.08
C THR A 510 -14.22 24.08 -17.58
N LYS A 511 -13.14 24.68 -17.06
CA LYS A 511 -12.82 24.70 -15.63
C LYS A 511 -13.69 25.72 -14.90
N ASP A 512 -14.98 25.41 -14.80
CA ASP A 512 -15.98 26.21 -14.10
C ASP A 512 -16.56 25.43 -12.93
N ILE A 513 -16.17 25.85 -11.71
CA ILE A 513 -16.65 25.24 -10.47
C ILE A 513 -18.15 25.48 -10.28
N ASN A 514 -18.71 26.60 -10.75
CA ASN A 514 -20.13 26.89 -10.60
C ASN A 514 -20.96 25.95 -11.48
N MET A 515 -20.51 25.71 -12.72
CA MET A 515 -21.15 24.73 -13.61
C MET A 515 -21.23 23.35 -12.97
N LEU A 516 -20.14 22.87 -12.36
CA LEU A 516 -20.12 21.59 -11.66
C LEU A 516 -21.11 21.56 -10.48
N LEU A 517 -21.12 22.61 -9.66
CA LEU A 517 -21.96 22.72 -8.47
C LEU A 517 -23.46 22.86 -8.80
N GLU A 518 -23.80 23.60 -9.86
CA GLU A 518 -25.16 23.71 -10.41
C GLU A 518 -25.62 22.36 -10.95
N THR A 519 -24.79 21.69 -11.77
CA THR A 519 -25.11 20.36 -12.30
C THR A 519 -25.32 19.33 -11.18
N TYR A 520 -24.47 19.36 -10.14
CA TYR A 520 -24.64 18.55 -8.93
C TYR A 520 -25.96 18.86 -8.20
N SER A 521 -26.34 20.13 -8.12
CA SER A 521 -27.61 20.56 -7.49
C SER A 521 -28.82 20.01 -8.24
N ASP A 522 -28.77 20.05 -9.57
CA ASP A 522 -29.94 19.82 -10.42
C ASP A 522 -30.14 18.35 -10.79
N SER A 523 -29.08 17.63 -11.18
CA SER A 523 -29.24 16.31 -11.83
C SER A 523 -28.17 15.26 -11.48
N ARG A 524 -26.91 15.65 -11.25
CA ARG A 524 -25.78 14.70 -11.13
C ARG A 524 -25.36 14.46 -9.68
N LYS A 525 -26.20 13.73 -8.92
CA LYS A 525 -25.90 13.38 -7.51
C LYS A 525 -24.73 12.41 -7.34
N ASP A 526 -24.35 11.71 -8.39
CA ASP A 526 -23.14 10.89 -8.47
C ASP A 526 -21.86 11.71 -8.25
N LEU A 527 -21.86 13.03 -8.52
CA LEU A 527 -20.71 13.91 -8.27
C LEU A 527 -20.49 14.23 -6.78
N ASN A 528 -21.28 13.66 -5.86
CA ASN A 528 -21.25 14.00 -4.45
C ASN A 528 -19.84 13.88 -3.84
N LEU A 529 -19.09 12.83 -4.16
CA LEU A 529 -17.75 12.63 -3.63
C LEU A 529 -16.73 13.60 -4.25
N THR A 530 -16.81 13.87 -5.56
CA THR A 530 -16.01 14.93 -6.19
C THR A 530 -16.23 16.28 -5.50
N VAL A 531 -17.49 16.63 -5.21
CA VAL A 531 -17.82 17.88 -4.49
C VAL A 531 -17.29 17.85 -3.04
N ARG A 532 -17.35 16.71 -2.34
CA ARG A 532 -16.73 16.56 -1.02
C ARG A 532 -15.22 16.84 -1.07
N PHE A 533 -14.51 16.27 -2.05
CA PHE A 533 -13.09 16.52 -2.24
C PHE A 533 -12.79 17.99 -2.56
N LEU A 534 -13.64 18.69 -3.32
CA LEU A 534 -13.48 20.13 -3.57
C LEU A 534 -13.45 20.93 -2.27
N PHE A 535 -14.44 20.69 -1.40
CA PHE A 535 -14.50 21.35 -0.11
C PHE A 535 -13.28 21.00 0.77
N GLY A 536 -12.82 19.75 0.78
CA GLY A 536 -11.62 19.40 1.56
C GLY A 536 -10.31 19.97 1.02
N LEU A 537 -10.18 20.15 -0.29
CA LEU A 537 -8.99 20.68 -0.94
C LEU A 537 -8.80 22.18 -0.67
N VAL A 538 -9.89 22.94 -0.51
CA VAL A 538 -9.84 24.37 -0.20
C VAL A 538 -9.65 24.69 1.29
N SER A 539 -9.42 23.68 2.13
CA SER A 539 -9.02 23.91 3.52
C SER A 539 -7.61 24.52 3.59
N GLN A 540 -7.36 25.40 4.56
CA GLN A 540 -6.05 26.06 4.71
C GLN A 540 -4.89 25.04 4.81
N LYS A 541 -5.11 23.96 5.56
CA LYS A 541 -4.13 22.87 5.72
C LYS A 541 -3.86 22.14 4.41
N SER A 542 -4.90 21.85 3.63
CA SER A 542 -4.75 21.19 2.32
C SER A 542 -4.01 22.07 1.33
N ILE A 543 -4.35 23.37 1.26
CA ILE A 543 -3.70 24.34 0.38
C ILE A 543 -2.19 24.38 0.63
N GLU A 544 -1.78 24.60 1.89
CA GLU A 544 -0.36 24.66 2.27
C GLU A 544 0.38 23.34 1.97
N HIS A 545 -0.27 22.20 2.20
CA HIS A 545 0.33 20.89 2.03
C HIS A 545 0.48 20.49 0.55
N VAL A 546 -0.55 20.75 -0.27
CA VAL A 546 -0.54 20.46 -1.71
C VAL A 546 0.48 21.34 -2.43
N ASP A 547 0.51 22.65 -2.13
CA ASP A 547 1.48 23.58 -2.73
C ASP A 547 2.92 23.14 -2.40
N LYS A 548 3.20 22.85 -1.13
CA LYS A 548 4.52 22.38 -0.67
C LYS A 548 5.00 21.11 -1.38
N ILE A 549 4.10 20.19 -1.69
CA ILE A 549 4.46 18.87 -2.23
C ILE A 549 4.49 18.85 -3.75
N THR A 550 3.57 19.56 -4.38
CA THR A 550 3.34 19.48 -5.84
C THR A 550 3.88 20.67 -6.60
N GLY A 551 4.07 21.81 -5.93
CA GLY A 551 4.31 23.11 -6.56
C GLY A 551 3.06 23.71 -7.23
N CYS A 552 1.93 23.00 -7.24
CA CYS A 552 0.68 23.49 -7.80
C CYS A 552 -0.09 24.30 -6.75
N ARG A 553 -0.51 25.52 -7.11
CA ARG A 553 -1.31 26.38 -6.24
C ARG A 553 -2.79 26.09 -6.37
N ILE A 554 -3.48 26.12 -5.23
CA ILE A 554 -4.95 26.06 -5.18
C ILE A 554 -5.48 27.50 -5.14
N SER A 555 -6.42 27.81 -6.02
CA SER A 555 -6.99 29.16 -6.14
C SER A 555 -7.75 29.54 -4.87
N PRO A 556 -7.42 30.68 -4.23
CA PRO A 556 -8.16 31.14 -3.05
C PRO A 556 -9.62 31.51 -3.38
N ARG A 557 -9.91 31.87 -4.65
CA ARG A 557 -11.27 32.20 -5.12
C ARG A 557 -12.21 31.00 -5.05
N ALA A 558 -11.69 29.79 -5.27
CA ALA A 558 -12.51 28.57 -5.24
C ALA A 558 -13.21 28.38 -3.88
N ARG A 559 -12.52 28.74 -2.78
CA ARG A 559 -13.11 28.70 -1.43
C ARG A 559 -14.30 29.65 -1.31
N GLU A 560 -14.16 30.88 -1.79
CA GLU A 560 -15.23 31.87 -1.74
C GLU A 560 -16.43 31.47 -2.58
N ASP A 561 -16.21 30.92 -3.77
CA ASP A 561 -17.25 30.46 -4.68
C ASP A 561 -18.03 29.27 -4.09
N LEU A 562 -17.33 28.29 -3.51
CA LEU A 562 -17.94 27.14 -2.83
C LEU A 562 -18.83 27.57 -1.65
N LEU A 563 -18.35 28.48 -0.81
CA LEU A 563 -19.12 29.01 0.32
C LEU A 563 -20.33 29.82 -0.15
N ARG A 564 -20.16 30.63 -1.20
CA ARG A 564 -21.25 31.44 -1.79
C ARG A 564 -22.33 30.54 -2.39
N TRP A 565 -21.94 29.48 -3.09
CA TRP A 565 -22.87 28.48 -3.63
C TRP A 565 -23.64 27.79 -2.51
N LEU A 566 -22.96 27.34 -1.45
CA LEU A 566 -23.59 26.66 -0.31
C LEU A 566 -24.68 27.54 0.34
N GLN A 567 -24.41 28.83 0.50
CA GLN A 567 -25.39 29.78 1.03
C GLN A 567 -26.56 30.04 0.06
N LYS A 568 -26.30 30.15 -1.25
CA LYS A 568 -27.33 30.37 -2.28
C LYS A 568 -28.28 29.18 -2.41
N ARG A 569 -27.75 27.94 -2.30
CA ARG A 569 -28.49 26.68 -2.42
C ARG A 569 -29.78 26.64 -1.57
N TYR A 570 -29.81 27.37 -0.46
CA TYR A 570 -30.96 27.41 0.44
C TYR A 570 -31.70 28.76 0.49
N ARG A 571 -31.15 29.83 -0.09
CA ARG A 571 -31.84 31.14 -0.17
C ARG A 571 -33.06 31.12 -1.09
N GLY A 572 -33.07 30.27 -2.13
CA GLY A 572 -34.22 30.12 -3.03
C GLY A 572 -35.41 29.35 -2.44
N ILE A 573 -35.22 28.66 -1.31
CA ILE A 573 -36.22 27.77 -0.67
C ILE A 573 -36.90 28.47 0.53
N ALA A 574 -36.32 29.57 1.03
CA ALA A 574 -36.85 30.32 2.15
C ALA A 574 -37.96 31.28 1.70
N HIS A 575 -39.22 30.93 1.98
CA HIS A 575 -40.31 31.91 1.96
C HIS A 575 -40.06 32.99 3.03
N PRO A 576 -40.36 34.27 2.76
CA PRO A 576 -40.20 35.33 3.75
C PRO A 576 -41.09 35.01 4.97
N GLY A 577 -40.45 34.64 6.08
CA GLY A 577 -41.10 34.30 7.36
C GLY A 577 -40.86 32.88 7.89
N ARG A 578 -40.19 31.98 7.14
CA ARG A 578 -39.81 30.64 7.65
C ARG A 578 -38.32 30.56 7.92
N ALA A 579 -37.94 30.04 9.09
CA ALA A 579 -36.55 29.90 9.48
C ALA A 579 -35.80 28.97 8.51
N ALA A 580 -34.59 29.35 8.07
CA ALA A 580 -33.84 28.58 7.10
C ALA A 580 -33.32 27.28 7.73
N LYS A 581 -33.59 26.15 7.07
CA LYS A 581 -33.24 24.82 7.58
C LYS A 581 -32.24 24.09 6.69
N VAL A 582 -31.31 23.37 7.31
CA VAL A 582 -30.43 22.41 6.62
C VAL A 582 -31.11 21.05 6.65
N SER A 583 -31.40 20.51 5.47
CA SER A 583 -32.10 19.22 5.32
C SER A 583 -31.36 18.18 4.49
N HIS A 584 -30.24 18.56 3.88
CA HIS A 584 -29.41 17.64 3.13
C HIS A 584 -28.12 17.32 3.89
N LEU A 585 -27.88 16.04 4.13
CA LEU A 585 -26.72 15.54 4.87
C LEU A 585 -25.38 15.85 4.17
N ASP A 586 -25.39 15.93 2.83
CA ASP A 586 -24.22 16.30 2.02
C ASP A 586 -23.60 17.65 2.43
N THR A 587 -24.42 18.60 2.87
CA THR A 587 -23.98 19.91 3.36
C THR A 587 -23.12 19.78 4.60
N LEU A 588 -23.47 18.84 5.49
CA LEU A 588 -22.68 18.55 6.68
C LEU A 588 -21.36 17.86 6.29
N HIS A 589 -21.39 16.97 5.29
CA HIS A 589 -20.16 16.35 4.75
C HIS A 589 -19.20 17.37 4.13
N PHE A 590 -19.70 18.33 3.36
CA PHE A 590 -18.86 19.37 2.75
C PHE A 590 -18.15 20.23 3.80
N LEU A 591 -18.88 20.66 4.83
CA LEU A 591 -18.32 21.45 5.92
C LEU A 591 -17.32 20.64 6.75
N PHE A 592 -17.62 19.36 6.98
CA PHE A 592 -16.71 18.44 7.64
C PHE A 592 -15.42 18.20 6.85
N GLU A 593 -15.51 18.05 5.53
CA GLU A 593 -14.33 17.90 4.66
C GLU A 593 -13.44 19.15 4.66
N MET A 594 -14.03 20.36 4.65
CA MET A 594 -13.26 21.61 4.84
C MET A 594 -12.51 21.64 6.17
N ASN A 595 -13.06 21.03 7.23
CA ASN A 595 -12.46 20.94 8.56
C ASN A 595 -11.96 22.31 9.10
N ASP A 596 -12.75 23.36 8.85
CA ASP A 596 -12.50 24.74 9.26
C ASP A 596 -13.70 25.26 10.06
N GLU A 597 -13.48 25.50 11.36
CA GLU A 597 -14.53 25.89 12.30
C GLU A 597 -15.15 27.25 11.97
N SER A 598 -14.31 28.23 11.60
CA SER A 598 -14.74 29.60 11.27
C SER A 598 -15.59 29.63 10.00
N CYS A 599 -15.15 28.90 8.98
CA CYS A 599 -15.93 28.75 7.75
C CYS A 599 -17.24 28.01 7.99
N THR A 600 -17.22 26.97 8.82
CA THR A 600 -18.44 26.22 9.18
C THR A 600 -19.44 27.11 9.90
N GLN A 601 -18.98 27.92 10.87
CA GLN A 601 -19.82 28.92 11.56
C GLN A 601 -20.43 29.94 10.58
N SER A 602 -19.61 30.50 9.68
CA SER A 602 -20.06 31.48 8.68
C SER A 602 -21.07 30.88 7.68
N ALA A 603 -20.84 29.65 7.23
CA ALA A 603 -21.76 28.93 6.35
C ALA A 603 -23.11 28.64 7.02
N LEU A 604 -23.11 28.29 8.31
CA LEU A 604 -24.30 27.93 9.07
C LEU A 604 -25.02 29.13 9.72
N ALA A 605 -24.42 30.32 9.75
CA ALA A 605 -24.96 31.50 10.44
C ALA A 605 -26.37 31.92 10.00
N GLY A 606 -26.73 31.64 8.74
CA GLY A 606 -28.06 31.95 8.19
C GLY A 606 -29.15 30.93 8.54
N PHE A 607 -28.81 29.82 9.19
CA PHE A 607 -29.71 28.70 9.47
C PHE A 607 -29.95 28.54 10.97
N THR A 608 -31.14 28.07 11.32
CA THR A 608 -31.56 27.87 12.72
C THR A 608 -32.02 26.45 13.00
N ASP A 609 -32.29 25.66 11.96
CA ASP A 609 -32.93 24.36 12.08
C ASP A 609 -32.17 23.30 11.27
N MET A 610 -32.00 22.12 11.86
CA MET A 610 -31.56 20.90 11.17
C MET A 610 -32.77 19.95 11.07
N ASP A 611 -33.04 19.44 9.87
CA ASP A 611 -34.19 18.55 9.59
C ASP A 611 -33.77 17.43 8.64
N LEU A 612 -33.35 16.29 9.20
CA LEU A 612 -32.93 15.11 8.44
C LEU A 612 -34.01 14.02 8.54
N GLN A 613 -34.29 13.38 7.41
CA GLN A 613 -35.39 12.42 7.28
C GLN A 613 -34.95 11.15 6.54
N ASP A 614 -35.33 10.00 7.09
CA ASP A 614 -35.21 8.66 6.50
C ASP A 614 -33.77 8.28 6.08
N ILE A 615 -32.78 8.68 6.88
CA ILE A 615 -31.35 8.44 6.61
C ILE A 615 -30.78 7.33 7.51
N GLN A 616 -30.08 6.37 6.91
CA GLN A 616 -29.20 5.46 7.64
C GLN A 616 -27.88 6.18 7.92
N LEU A 617 -27.68 6.67 9.14
CA LEU A 617 -26.50 7.41 9.55
C LEU A 617 -25.35 6.44 9.83
N THR A 618 -24.40 6.37 8.91
CA THR A 618 -23.09 5.74 9.07
C THR A 618 -22.28 6.45 10.16
N GLN A 619 -21.15 5.87 10.55
CA GLN A 619 -20.27 6.53 11.51
C GLN A 619 -19.73 7.86 10.95
N TYR A 620 -19.35 7.89 9.67
CA TYR A 620 -18.91 9.12 9.03
C TYR A 620 -20.00 10.21 9.04
N ASP A 621 -21.25 9.85 8.78
CA ASP A 621 -22.38 10.79 8.82
C ASP A 621 -22.59 11.38 10.21
N GLN A 622 -22.55 10.53 11.24
CA GLN A 622 -22.68 10.95 12.64
C GLN A 622 -21.57 11.93 13.04
N MET A 623 -20.37 11.72 12.51
CA MET A 623 -19.22 12.57 12.81
C MET A 623 -19.31 13.93 12.13
N ALA A 624 -19.66 13.96 10.85
CA ALA A 624 -19.89 15.21 10.15
C ALA A 624 -21.04 16.02 10.77
N LEU A 625 -22.11 15.32 11.15
CA LEU A 625 -23.25 15.90 11.85
C LEU A 625 -22.85 16.48 13.22
N SER A 626 -22.07 15.74 14.00
CA SER A 626 -21.58 16.18 15.32
C SER A 626 -20.60 17.35 15.22
N PHE A 627 -19.68 17.31 14.26
CA PHE A 627 -18.76 18.41 13.97
C PHE A 627 -19.54 19.68 13.63
N CYS A 628 -20.51 19.61 12.70
CA CYS A 628 -21.30 20.76 12.31
C CYS A 628 -22.16 21.28 13.47
N ALA A 629 -22.82 20.41 14.22
CA ALA A 629 -23.68 20.79 15.35
C ALA A 629 -22.89 21.53 16.44
N ARG A 630 -21.64 21.12 16.71
CA ARG A 630 -20.75 21.78 17.68
C ARG A 630 -20.38 23.21 17.27
N GLN A 631 -20.32 23.48 15.96
CA GLN A 631 -19.96 24.79 15.42
C GLN A 631 -21.20 25.67 15.12
N TRP A 632 -22.42 25.19 15.37
CA TRP A 632 -23.64 25.86 14.94
C TRP A 632 -24.27 26.67 16.08
N GLY A 633 -23.68 27.84 16.38
CA GLY A 633 -24.15 28.70 17.49
C GLY A 633 -25.60 29.22 17.34
N GLY A 634 -26.18 29.18 16.14
CA GLY A 634 -27.57 29.53 15.85
C GLY A 634 -28.57 28.37 15.88
N LEU A 635 -28.12 27.13 16.12
CA LEU A 635 -28.96 25.94 16.04
C LEU A 635 -30.01 25.93 17.15
N GLY A 636 -31.25 26.25 16.79
CA GLY A 636 -32.40 26.28 17.70
C GLY A 636 -33.21 24.98 17.68
N CYS A 637 -33.21 24.25 16.58
CA CYS A 637 -33.98 23.01 16.45
C CYS A 637 -33.22 21.91 15.70
N VAL A 638 -33.23 20.70 16.24
CA VAL A 638 -32.77 19.48 15.54
C VAL A 638 -33.97 18.53 15.42
N THR A 639 -34.29 18.14 14.19
CA THR A 639 -35.30 17.13 13.88
C THR A 639 -34.66 15.99 13.11
N LEU A 640 -34.66 14.80 13.69
CA LEU A 640 -34.32 13.54 13.03
C LEU A 640 -35.60 12.70 12.95
N ARG A 641 -36.01 12.33 11.75
CA ARG A 641 -37.23 11.55 11.50
C ARG A 641 -36.88 10.29 10.70
N GLY A 642 -37.19 9.10 11.20
CA GLY A 642 -36.89 7.86 10.48
C GLY A 642 -35.39 7.59 10.30
N CYS A 643 -34.52 8.40 10.92
CA CYS A 643 -33.07 8.22 10.85
C CYS A 643 -32.64 7.12 11.81
N SER A 644 -31.92 6.10 11.33
CA SER A 644 -31.30 5.11 12.23
C SER A 644 -29.79 5.18 12.19
N PHE A 645 -29.19 4.85 13.33
CA PHE A 645 -27.76 4.94 13.56
C PHE A 645 -27.17 3.55 13.43
N GLN A 646 -26.34 3.33 12.40
CA GLN A 646 -25.77 2.01 12.15
C GLN A 646 -24.96 1.55 13.38
N PRO A 647 -25.19 0.33 13.90
CA PRO A 647 -24.41 -0.19 15.02
C PRO A 647 -22.93 -0.28 14.69
N GLN A 648 -22.11 0.04 15.68
CA GLN A 648 -20.73 -0.45 15.73
C GLN A 648 -20.80 -1.95 15.98
N ASP A 649 -20.94 -2.69 14.89
CA ASP A 649 -21.12 -4.13 14.87
C ASP A 649 -20.14 -4.83 15.84
N PRO A 650 -20.62 -5.56 16.86
CA PRO A 650 -19.81 -6.48 17.63
C PRO A 650 -19.63 -7.73 16.76
N GLY A 651 -18.66 -7.68 15.83
CA GLY A 651 -18.11 -8.81 15.07
C GLY A 651 -19.09 -9.85 14.53
N GLU A 652 -19.20 -9.96 13.20
CA GLU A 652 -19.56 -11.23 12.57
C GLU A 652 -18.63 -12.34 13.11
N GLU A 653 -19.15 -13.19 14.00
CA GLU A 653 -18.56 -14.51 14.22
C GLU A 653 -18.75 -15.30 12.92
N PRO A 654 -17.68 -15.78 12.27
CA PRO A 654 -17.85 -16.77 11.23
C PRO A 654 -18.34 -18.05 11.88
N SER A 655 -19.53 -18.48 11.49
CA SER A 655 -20.07 -19.79 11.83
C SER A 655 -19.11 -20.88 11.32
N MET A 656 -18.31 -21.44 12.23
CA MET A 656 -17.69 -22.75 12.02
C MET A 656 -17.94 -23.60 13.25
N ALA A 657 -18.68 -24.68 13.01
CA ALA A 657 -18.88 -25.76 13.94
C ALA A 657 -17.53 -26.41 14.32
N GLU A 658 -17.48 -26.87 15.58
CA GLU A 658 -16.59 -27.87 16.17
C GLU A 658 -15.11 -27.49 16.43
N SER A 659 -14.77 -27.20 17.69
CA SER A 659 -14.17 -28.21 18.58
C SER A 659 -13.91 -27.66 20.00
N CYS A 660 -13.88 -28.59 20.95
CA CYS A 660 -14.09 -28.40 22.38
C CYS A 660 -12.87 -27.95 23.22
N ALA A 661 -13.20 -27.27 24.32
CA ALA A 661 -12.66 -27.40 25.69
C ALA A 661 -11.24 -26.91 26.04
N LEU A 662 -11.21 -25.93 26.97
CA LEU A 662 -10.54 -25.83 28.30
C LEU A 662 -10.39 -24.32 28.58
N GLY A 663 -10.99 -23.68 29.58
CA GLY A 663 -11.02 -23.98 31.00
C GLY A 663 -10.43 -22.79 31.78
N ALA A 664 -11.32 -21.89 32.24
CA ALA A 664 -11.21 -20.94 33.37
C ALA A 664 -10.16 -19.80 33.37
N GLY A 665 -10.67 -18.57 33.51
CA GLY A 665 -9.94 -17.36 33.88
C GLY A 665 -10.73 -16.08 33.62
N GLU A 666 -11.90 -15.91 34.22
CA GLU A 666 -12.69 -14.67 34.13
C GLU A 666 -11.99 -13.52 34.88
N HIS A 667 -11.38 -12.62 34.13
CA HIS A 667 -11.19 -11.23 34.56
C HIS A 667 -12.16 -10.35 33.77
N PRO A 668 -12.91 -9.43 34.40
CA PRO A 668 -13.79 -8.54 33.68
C PRO A 668 -12.91 -7.53 32.92
N HIS A 669 -12.66 -7.82 31.64
CA HIS A 669 -12.14 -6.85 30.70
C HIS A 669 -13.09 -5.64 30.74
N ARG A 670 -12.60 -4.50 31.23
CA ARG A 670 -13.19 -3.21 30.88
C ARG A 670 -12.99 -3.05 29.37
N GLN A 671 -13.93 -3.58 28.60
CA GLN A 671 -14.22 -3.06 27.28
C GLN A 671 -14.41 -1.56 27.49
N GLU A 672 -13.60 -0.72 26.85
CA GLU A 672 -14.02 0.66 26.61
C GLU A 672 -15.28 0.54 25.76
N GLU A 673 -16.43 0.44 26.44
CA GLU A 673 -17.75 0.38 25.84
C GLU A 673 -17.87 1.57 24.91
N LEU A 674 -18.19 1.30 23.66
CA LEU A 674 -18.25 2.35 22.68
C LEU A 674 -19.42 3.27 23.01
N PRO A 675 -19.26 4.58 22.72
CA PRO A 675 -20.31 5.53 22.98
C PRO A 675 -21.59 5.11 22.23
N PRO A 676 -22.75 5.12 22.90
CA PRO A 676 -24.00 4.68 22.30
C PRO A 676 -24.37 5.53 21.08
N HIS A 677 -25.24 4.99 20.22
CA HIS A 677 -25.58 5.47 18.87
C HIS A 677 -25.87 6.97 18.68
N ILE A 678 -26.23 7.71 19.74
CA ILE A 678 -26.52 9.15 19.71
C ILE A 678 -25.51 10.01 20.49
N HIS A 679 -24.64 9.37 21.27
CA HIS A 679 -23.67 10.05 22.13
C HIS A 679 -22.83 11.11 21.40
N PRO A 680 -22.28 10.87 20.18
CA PRO A 680 -21.52 11.90 19.47
C PRO A 680 -22.32 13.19 19.25
N LEU A 681 -23.59 13.04 18.86
CA LEU A 681 -24.49 14.16 18.64
C LEU A 681 -24.87 14.83 19.96
N CYS A 682 -25.24 14.06 20.99
CA CYS A 682 -25.55 14.59 22.31
C CYS A 682 -24.40 15.41 22.88
N GLN A 683 -23.17 14.89 22.81
CA GLN A 683 -21.96 15.58 23.25
C GLN A 683 -21.72 16.87 22.45
N ALA A 684 -21.92 16.86 21.13
CA ALA A 684 -21.80 18.06 20.31
C ALA A 684 -22.85 19.14 20.67
N LEU A 685 -24.07 18.73 21.00
CA LEU A 685 -25.14 19.64 21.41
C LEU A 685 -24.93 20.22 22.82
N GLN A 686 -24.16 19.57 23.68
CA GLN A 686 -23.84 20.06 25.03
C GLN A 686 -22.86 21.26 25.06
N HIS A 687 -22.32 21.70 23.92
CA HIS A 687 -21.34 22.78 23.92
C HIS A 687 -21.92 24.09 24.50
N PRO A 688 -21.15 24.89 25.26
CA PRO A 688 -21.67 26.07 25.99
C PRO A 688 -22.31 27.16 25.12
N GLY A 689 -21.97 27.19 23.81
CA GLY A 689 -22.52 28.12 22.83
C GLY A 689 -23.86 27.68 22.22
N SER A 690 -24.36 26.48 22.56
CA SER A 690 -25.56 25.90 21.97
C SER A 690 -26.81 26.68 22.35
N ARG A 691 -27.63 27.01 21.35
CA ARG A 691 -28.94 27.64 21.52
C ARG A 691 -30.10 26.68 21.29
N LEU A 692 -29.83 25.37 21.35
CA LEU A 692 -30.82 24.35 21.07
C LEU A 692 -32.02 24.46 22.02
N GLN A 693 -33.19 24.71 21.45
CA GLN A 693 -34.47 24.78 22.17
C GLN A 693 -35.31 23.52 21.96
N VAL A 694 -35.18 22.89 20.78
CA VAL A 694 -36.05 21.79 20.37
C VAL A 694 -35.21 20.63 19.83
N LEU A 695 -35.38 19.44 20.42
CA LEU A 695 -34.84 18.18 19.91
C LEU A 695 -35.98 17.22 19.60
N ARG A 696 -36.13 16.82 18.33
CA ARG A 696 -37.14 15.85 17.89
C ARG A 696 -36.45 14.63 17.31
N LEU A 697 -36.64 13.49 17.95
CA LEU A 697 -36.13 12.18 17.52
C LEU A 697 -37.34 11.27 17.27
N ARG A 698 -37.86 11.28 16.04
CA ARG A 698 -39.06 10.53 15.67
C ARG A 698 -38.67 9.29 14.87
N TRP A 699 -39.14 8.12 15.27
CA TRP A 699 -38.88 6.84 14.60
C TRP A 699 -37.39 6.55 14.36
N CYS A 700 -36.52 6.96 15.29
CA CYS A 700 -35.06 6.85 15.14
C CYS A 700 -34.46 5.52 15.62
N ARG A 701 -35.29 4.58 16.07
CA ARG A 701 -34.89 3.27 16.63
C ARG A 701 -33.88 3.42 17.77
N LEU A 702 -34.18 4.32 18.71
CA LEU A 702 -33.32 4.61 19.86
C LEU A 702 -33.25 3.38 20.77
N SER A 703 -32.03 3.01 21.15
CA SER A 703 -31.79 1.94 22.10
C SER A 703 -31.86 2.46 23.55
N ARG A 704 -31.92 1.54 24.52
CA ARG A 704 -31.91 1.90 25.95
C ARG A 704 -30.70 2.72 26.36
N SER A 705 -29.53 2.47 25.80
CA SER A 705 -28.31 3.23 26.13
C SER A 705 -28.39 4.68 25.63
N CYS A 706 -29.12 4.96 24.54
CA CYS A 706 -29.40 6.32 24.09
C CYS A 706 -30.19 7.14 25.12
N CYS A 707 -31.02 6.51 25.96
CA CYS A 707 -31.77 7.22 27.01
C CYS A 707 -30.88 7.79 28.11
N ALA A 708 -29.74 7.14 28.41
CA ALA A 708 -28.78 7.67 29.37
C ALA A 708 -28.13 8.96 28.86
N GLU A 709 -27.71 8.97 27.59
CA GLU A 709 -27.13 10.15 26.93
C GLU A 709 -28.11 11.33 26.86
N LEU A 710 -29.35 11.03 26.50
CA LEU A 710 -30.41 12.04 26.46
C LEU A 710 -30.71 12.57 27.86
N ALA A 711 -30.67 11.72 28.90
CA ALA A 711 -30.85 12.16 30.28
C ALA A 711 -29.71 13.10 30.72
N GLU A 712 -28.47 12.83 30.34
CA GLU A 712 -27.33 13.70 30.62
C GLU A 712 -27.43 15.04 29.87
N LEU A 713 -27.80 15.01 28.58
CA LEU A 713 -28.10 16.22 27.82
C LEU A 713 -29.21 17.04 28.49
N LEU A 714 -30.30 16.42 28.92
CA LEU A 714 -31.41 17.08 29.61
C LEU A 714 -30.98 17.72 30.94
N ALA A 715 -30.08 17.07 31.67
CA ALA A 715 -29.59 17.54 32.96
C ALA A 715 -28.76 18.82 32.85
N CYS A 716 -27.97 18.93 31.77
CA CYS A 716 -26.94 19.95 31.63
C CYS A 716 -27.28 21.05 30.62
N HIS A 717 -28.21 20.84 29.68
CA HIS A 717 -28.42 21.79 28.58
C HIS A 717 -29.28 23.00 29.01
N PRO A 718 -28.74 24.23 28.95
CA PRO A 718 -29.34 25.41 29.59
C PRO A 718 -30.61 25.94 28.92
N SER A 719 -30.83 25.61 27.64
CA SER A 719 -31.89 26.19 26.81
C SER A 719 -32.86 25.18 26.19
N LEU A 720 -32.67 23.88 26.45
CA LEU A 720 -33.49 22.83 25.84
C LEU A 720 -34.89 22.81 26.48
N ALA A 721 -35.89 23.26 25.73
CA ALA A 721 -37.25 23.46 26.21
C ALA A 721 -38.23 22.38 25.73
N GLN A 722 -37.93 21.70 24.61
CA GLN A 722 -38.79 20.67 24.03
C GLN A 722 -37.98 19.46 23.58
N LEU A 723 -38.42 18.28 24.02
CA LEU A 723 -37.93 16.97 23.59
C LEU A 723 -39.12 16.18 23.07
N GLU A 724 -39.02 15.67 21.85
CA GLU A 724 -40.01 14.75 21.29
C GLU A 724 -39.35 13.42 20.94
N LEU A 725 -39.82 12.32 21.53
CA LEU A 725 -39.33 10.97 21.31
C LEU A 725 -40.45 10.13 20.67
N GLY A 726 -40.40 9.96 19.36
CA GLY A 726 -41.40 9.18 18.62
C GLY A 726 -40.98 7.72 18.46
N ASP A 727 -40.71 6.99 19.55
CA ASP A 727 -40.23 5.60 19.48
C ASP A 727 -41.00 4.64 20.41
N SER A 728 -41.27 3.43 19.91
CA SER A 728 -42.06 2.40 20.60
C SER A 728 -41.22 1.47 21.48
N ALA A 729 -39.88 1.56 21.42
CA ALA A 729 -38.97 0.57 22.01
C ALA A 729 -38.12 1.06 23.21
N LEU A 730 -38.38 2.25 23.78
CA LEU A 730 -37.56 2.80 24.89
C LEU A 730 -37.60 1.93 26.16
N GLY A 731 -38.72 1.26 26.42
CA GLY A 731 -38.95 0.40 27.58
C GLY A 731 -38.91 1.11 28.94
N ASP A 732 -39.33 0.41 30.00
CA ASP A 732 -39.43 0.99 31.36
C ASP A 732 -38.10 1.55 31.86
N THR A 733 -36.99 0.89 31.53
CA THR A 733 -35.68 1.33 32.02
C THR A 733 -35.15 2.55 31.28
N GLY A 734 -35.42 2.67 29.97
CA GLY A 734 -35.10 3.89 29.22
C GLY A 734 -35.87 5.09 29.75
N VAL A 735 -37.15 4.91 30.05
CA VAL A 735 -37.99 5.95 30.68
C VAL A 735 -37.44 6.34 32.06
N ARG A 736 -37.05 5.38 32.90
CA ARG A 736 -36.45 5.68 34.22
C ARG A 736 -35.18 6.53 34.10
N LEU A 737 -34.31 6.24 33.12
CA LEU A 737 -33.10 7.04 32.88
C LEU A 737 -33.45 8.49 32.49
N LEU A 738 -34.39 8.66 31.56
CA LEU A 738 -34.87 10.00 31.19
C LEU A 738 -35.46 10.76 32.39
N CYS A 739 -36.24 10.08 33.25
CA CYS A 739 -36.76 10.68 34.48
C CYS A 739 -35.66 11.16 35.43
N GLN A 740 -34.53 10.44 35.54
CA GLN A 740 -33.39 10.87 36.36
C GLN A 740 -32.77 12.18 35.84
N GLY A 741 -32.69 12.35 34.52
CA GLY A 741 -32.23 13.60 33.89
C GLY A 741 -33.20 14.76 34.11
N LEU A 742 -34.51 14.50 34.01
CA LEU A 742 -35.56 15.51 34.25
C LEU A 742 -35.62 15.99 35.71
N GLN A 743 -35.22 15.14 36.66
CA GLN A 743 -35.16 15.50 38.09
C GLN A 743 -33.95 16.38 38.42
N GLN A 744 -32.99 16.53 37.50
CA GLN A 744 -31.82 17.38 37.74
C GLN A 744 -32.22 18.86 37.76
N PRO A 745 -31.67 19.65 38.69
CA PRO A 745 -32.03 21.06 38.85
C PRO A 745 -31.63 21.94 37.63
N GLY A 746 -30.70 21.45 36.80
CA GLY A 746 -30.29 22.10 35.56
C GLY A 746 -31.29 21.94 34.41
N CYS A 747 -32.24 21.01 34.51
CA CYS A 747 -33.19 20.73 33.44
C CYS A 747 -34.18 21.89 33.24
N ARG A 748 -34.30 22.37 32.00
CA ARG A 748 -35.22 23.47 31.61
C ARG A 748 -36.36 23.02 30.69
N LEU A 749 -36.54 21.70 30.55
CA LEU A 749 -37.53 21.12 29.65
C LEU A 749 -38.95 21.52 30.08
N ARG A 750 -39.75 22.03 29.13
CA ARG A 750 -41.16 22.39 29.33
C ARG A 750 -42.12 21.44 28.63
N VAL A 751 -41.69 20.84 27.54
CA VAL A 751 -42.49 19.94 26.71
C VAL A 751 -41.71 18.64 26.49
N LEU A 752 -42.26 17.53 26.97
CA LEU A 752 -41.83 16.18 26.63
C LEU A 752 -43.01 15.51 25.90
N ARG A 753 -42.77 14.97 24.71
CA ARG A 753 -43.78 14.24 23.92
C ARG A 753 -43.30 12.87 23.50
#